data_AF-A0A518RFA6-F1
#
_entry.id   AF-A0A518RFA6-F1
#
_cell.length_a   1.000
_cell.length_b   1.000
_cell.length_c   1.000
_cell.angle_alpha   90.00
_cell.angle_beta   90.00
_cell.angle_gamma   90.00
#
_symmetry.space_group_name_H-M   'P 1'
#
loop_
_entity.id
_entity.type
_entity.pdbx_description
1 polymer ?
#
loop_
_entity_poly.entity_id
_entity_poly.type
_entity_poly.pdbx_seq_one_letter_code
_entity_poly.pdbx_strand_id
1 'polypeptide(L)'
;MAPTGLVAVWDGVLLTLEWNGGGSGVTGHRVTLTPSSGDPASFTTGPDTFLQADLGLPWGPSWTAMVQPIGDSATGLVSATAQVSLPQVTAPTISLTRVDGNRVELAWSSAGKGPISYRVDLSADGNAIASQQAGQSLSATLELDAPPPVGATLIVTAIVGHSDGPASAPAPVQGAVPAISSASVDAARAVSLSWSVAGGATVTAIGPVAVWQGGMLALPAAGGTSPTKFTLPAGVPNGAAIMLRAVDGVATGAASAGAVLPTLAPSGLAIAYDGALIHARWDASPDGFVSGYAATLRVTGQTPATTPYTAPEAVIAYTPPQDPANAVATLEIAPVAGTSTGPAGTALTVITGTPQLTAATFDGGAVTLQWTPAGGAATATLATLLNGGGAASSAQFEGDTGSFASAPGALAVTLQGVATGSAGPVSTPLALIAAAPEIQSIEFAADGRCTVTWTTVAGAGSYRFALLRSGGSVAIDPVTAQSGATMSTVLPAGTFDPQYGYSLAIGANATASGCALTGPLGVALPVIARAPQGVSLRFDGATVTLVWAAVPDAGVIGYRVSLLSGGTATILGEVSEPYAALPVTGWAADDSILVQAVAAQPQSAAALVLGPAAKVPLTSLGLFLSAGDTAPYIAPAQVAPIAPSDVVILLPDLFPSVPDPIPDVAPFALALIGDAPQGSWQPGLWYKLTLASGSAAWDFPAGDPAPIRTTLLTAYRGFLTALQQAGASPVSIATVQEAIARAMPQTFAETLLYSYGADFARGCFDLRPGMVLRAEYESYQSLGAVPDSQYLSGFVTTGVAEYAISSYSNGGNWLVGLDAFLAGLTAANGVNVNPVPPSQGKAYGGGGILDLFFTQFAQPFVRLVYAQDLLANNSTGSAILQRNPVLIAATSLTDLEGATDALRLGDPPGGAVASVYLRGRVAFSAAIEVFVDGVGERVAIGTTLGNLLAARASRPPIAGLPLTGVRLTRPTGTAILAGGTTGSYGPGEGLDVRFDWTGGHAYAPTSDWLDLPLLHGDRIVLADAIA
;
A
#
# COMPACT_ATOMS: atom_id res chain seq x y z
N MET A 1 130.31 -38.23 -75.69
CA MET A 1 128.95 -38.77 -75.94
C MET A 1 127.95 -37.91 -75.20
N ALA A 2 126.71 -37.79 -75.70
CA ALA A 2 125.62 -37.10 -74.99
C ALA A 2 125.10 -37.96 -73.81
N PRO A 3 124.75 -37.37 -72.66
CA PRO A 3 124.10 -38.06 -71.56
C PRO A 3 122.70 -38.50 -71.98
N THR A 4 122.26 -39.68 -71.54
CA THR A 4 120.95 -40.25 -71.90
C THR A 4 120.10 -40.52 -70.67
N GLY A 5 118.79 -40.64 -70.85
CA GLY A 5 117.86 -40.95 -69.76
C GLY A 5 117.67 -39.84 -68.73
N LEU A 6 117.71 -38.56 -69.14
CA LEU A 6 117.44 -37.44 -68.23
C LEU A 6 115.99 -37.49 -67.71
N VAL A 7 115.82 -37.51 -66.39
CA VAL A 7 114.51 -37.43 -65.71
C VAL A 7 114.50 -36.22 -64.78
N ALA A 8 113.39 -35.50 -64.73
CA ALA A 8 113.16 -34.38 -63.80
C ALA A 8 111.92 -34.64 -62.95
N VAL A 9 112.07 -34.61 -61.62
CA VAL A 9 110.97 -34.81 -60.66
C VAL A 9 111.01 -33.74 -59.58
N TRP A 10 109.85 -33.13 -59.31
CA TRP A 10 109.62 -32.26 -58.16
C TRP A 10 108.75 -32.99 -57.13
N ASP A 11 109.22 -33.08 -55.89
CA ASP A 11 108.53 -33.80 -54.81
C ASP A 11 107.67 -32.90 -53.90
N GLY A 12 107.64 -31.59 -54.19
CA GLY A 12 106.98 -30.59 -53.35
C GLY A 12 107.95 -29.64 -52.65
N VAL A 13 109.24 -29.99 -52.57
CA VAL A 13 110.28 -29.18 -51.89
C VAL A 13 111.60 -29.13 -52.65
N LEU A 14 112.02 -30.20 -53.33
CA LEU A 14 113.31 -30.29 -54.04
C LEU A 14 113.14 -30.73 -55.50
N LEU A 15 113.94 -30.15 -56.40
CA LEU A 15 114.02 -30.60 -57.79
C LEU A 15 115.13 -31.63 -57.91
N THR A 16 114.78 -32.81 -58.41
CA THR A 16 115.72 -33.90 -58.66
C THR A 16 115.86 -34.12 -60.16
N LEU A 17 117.10 -34.12 -60.65
CA LEU A 17 117.49 -34.44 -62.03
C LEU A 17 118.48 -35.61 -62.02
N GLU A 18 118.21 -36.66 -62.80
CA GLU A 18 119.10 -37.82 -62.95
C GLU A 18 119.35 -38.14 -64.42
N TRP A 19 120.57 -38.54 -64.79
CA TRP A 19 120.95 -38.94 -66.15
C TRP A 19 122.02 -40.05 -66.15
N ASN A 20 122.34 -40.61 -67.33
CA ASN A 20 123.33 -41.67 -67.51
C ASN A 20 124.49 -41.26 -68.43
N GLY A 21 125.73 -41.56 -68.00
CA GLY A 21 126.93 -41.71 -68.83
C GLY A 21 127.57 -40.43 -69.41
N GLY A 22 128.90 -40.36 -69.29
CA GLY A 22 129.80 -39.52 -70.08
C GLY A 22 131.08 -40.32 -70.28
N GLY A 23 131.49 -40.63 -71.53
CA GLY A 23 132.60 -41.56 -71.81
C GLY A 23 133.89 -41.25 -71.04
N SER A 24 134.84 -42.20 -70.95
CA SER A 24 136.08 -42.04 -70.17
C SER A 24 136.75 -40.67 -70.43
N GLY A 25 136.89 -39.84 -69.40
CA GLY A 25 137.47 -38.49 -69.48
C GLY A 25 136.51 -37.32 -69.18
N VAL A 26 135.31 -37.56 -68.65
CA VAL A 26 134.38 -36.51 -68.20
C VAL A 26 134.68 -36.11 -66.74
N THR A 27 134.85 -34.81 -66.49
CA THR A 27 135.10 -34.22 -65.16
C THR A 27 133.91 -33.49 -64.56
N GLY A 28 132.85 -33.24 -65.34
CA GLY A 28 131.60 -32.67 -64.81
C GLY A 28 130.44 -32.62 -65.81
N HIS A 29 129.31 -32.07 -65.38
CA HIS A 29 128.15 -31.83 -66.25
C HIS A 29 127.60 -30.40 -66.07
N ARG A 30 127.20 -29.74 -67.16
CA ARG A 30 126.38 -28.51 -67.11
C ARG A 30 124.92 -28.87 -67.23
N VAL A 31 124.13 -28.51 -66.24
CA VAL A 31 122.67 -28.61 -66.23
C VAL A 31 122.07 -27.25 -66.56
N THR A 32 121.15 -27.17 -67.51
CA THR A 32 120.39 -25.94 -67.82
C THR A 32 118.91 -26.19 -67.63
N LEU A 33 118.25 -25.34 -66.85
CA LEU A 33 116.81 -25.30 -66.62
C LEU A 33 116.21 -24.05 -67.28
N THR A 34 115.34 -24.23 -68.25
CA THR A 34 114.68 -23.15 -68.98
C THR A 34 113.18 -23.12 -68.61
N PRO A 35 112.66 -22.05 -67.99
CA PRO A 35 111.23 -21.96 -67.72
C PRO A 35 110.44 -21.73 -69.02
N SER A 36 109.14 -22.06 -69.01
CA SER A 36 108.21 -21.74 -70.09
C SER A 36 108.08 -20.23 -70.35
N SER A 37 108.50 -19.42 -69.38
CA SER A 37 108.64 -17.95 -69.44
C SER A 37 109.69 -17.49 -68.43
N GLY A 38 110.70 -16.74 -68.86
CA GLY A 38 111.78 -16.22 -68.00
C GLY A 38 113.17 -16.66 -68.44
N ASP A 39 114.20 -16.18 -67.73
CA ASP A 39 115.59 -16.50 -68.05
C ASP A 39 115.97 -17.93 -67.61
N PRO A 40 116.70 -18.70 -68.44
CA PRO A 40 117.18 -20.02 -68.07
C PRO A 40 118.26 -19.92 -66.98
N ALA A 41 118.25 -20.89 -66.06
CA ALA A 41 119.27 -21.05 -65.04
C ALA A 41 120.21 -22.21 -65.42
N SER A 42 121.52 -21.97 -65.41
CA SER A 42 122.53 -23.01 -65.68
C SER A 42 123.43 -23.24 -64.47
N PHE A 43 123.70 -24.50 -64.18
CA PHE A 43 124.51 -24.96 -63.06
C PHE A 43 125.55 -25.96 -63.57
N THR A 44 126.71 -26.08 -62.90
CA THR A 44 127.73 -27.08 -63.25
C THR A 44 127.93 -28.01 -62.07
N THR A 45 127.88 -29.32 -62.30
CA THR A 45 128.07 -30.38 -61.33
C THR A 45 129.40 -31.09 -61.56
N GLY A 46 129.87 -31.83 -60.54
CA GLY A 46 131.02 -32.75 -60.68
C GLY A 46 130.70 -33.94 -61.60
N PRO A 47 131.58 -34.96 -61.66
CA PRO A 47 131.44 -36.08 -62.59
C PRO A 47 130.20 -36.95 -62.32
N ASP A 48 129.53 -36.76 -61.18
CA ASP A 48 128.27 -37.42 -60.82
C ASP A 48 127.17 -37.15 -61.86
N THR A 49 126.30 -38.14 -62.04
CA THR A 49 125.24 -38.12 -63.03
C THR A 49 123.85 -37.82 -62.44
N PHE A 50 123.80 -37.06 -61.32
CA PHE A 50 122.56 -36.61 -60.67
C PHE A 50 122.71 -35.21 -60.04
N LEU A 51 121.59 -34.49 -59.85
CA LEU A 51 121.46 -33.22 -59.13
C LEU A 51 120.15 -33.22 -58.32
N GLN A 52 120.23 -32.96 -57.00
CA GLN A 52 119.06 -32.72 -56.16
C GLN A 52 119.28 -31.43 -55.35
N ALA A 53 118.44 -30.41 -55.54
CA ALA A 53 118.56 -29.12 -54.85
C ALA A 53 117.23 -28.34 -54.80
N ASP A 54 117.10 -27.47 -53.79
CA ASP A 54 116.13 -26.37 -53.82
C ASP A 54 116.77 -25.25 -54.64
N LEU A 55 116.23 -25.01 -55.82
CA LEU A 55 116.74 -24.00 -56.74
C LEU A 55 115.95 -22.69 -56.67
N GLY A 56 115.01 -22.55 -55.71
CA GLY A 56 114.22 -21.33 -55.52
C GLY A 56 113.35 -20.96 -56.72
N LEU A 57 112.90 -21.97 -57.48
CA LEU A 57 112.15 -21.74 -58.71
C LEU A 57 110.77 -21.13 -58.41
N PRO A 58 110.34 -20.05 -59.11
CA PRO A 58 109.00 -19.50 -58.93
C PRO A 58 107.92 -20.54 -59.25
N TRP A 59 106.89 -20.60 -58.41
CA TRP A 59 105.74 -21.50 -58.55
C TRP A 59 104.87 -21.08 -59.75
N GLY A 60 104.36 -22.04 -60.52
CA GLY A 60 103.45 -21.80 -61.65
C GLY A 60 103.97 -22.18 -63.05
N PRO A 61 105.18 -21.77 -63.51
CA PRO A 61 105.67 -22.13 -64.84
C PRO A 61 106.21 -23.57 -64.92
N SER A 62 106.17 -24.15 -66.12
CA SER A 62 106.82 -25.44 -66.44
C SER A 62 108.29 -25.21 -66.77
N TRP A 63 109.18 -26.06 -66.26
CA TRP A 63 110.63 -25.95 -66.45
C TRP A 63 111.16 -27.08 -67.32
N THR A 64 112.08 -26.74 -68.23
CA THR A 64 112.72 -27.65 -69.17
C THR A 64 114.19 -27.86 -68.80
N ALA A 65 114.59 -29.08 -68.44
CA ALA A 65 115.96 -29.43 -68.08
C ALA A 65 116.76 -30.03 -69.24
N MET A 66 118.05 -29.68 -69.37
CA MET A 66 119.03 -30.28 -70.30
C MET A 66 120.38 -30.46 -69.61
N VAL A 67 121.15 -31.48 -70.00
CA VAL A 67 122.47 -31.76 -69.41
C VAL A 67 123.56 -31.96 -70.46
N GLN A 68 124.73 -31.36 -70.26
CA GLN A 68 125.89 -31.44 -71.14
C GLN A 68 127.15 -31.90 -70.38
N PRO A 69 127.89 -32.94 -70.81
CA PRO A 69 129.08 -33.39 -70.12
C PRO A 69 130.28 -32.52 -70.49
N ILE A 70 131.20 -32.33 -69.55
CA ILE A 70 132.39 -31.48 -69.63
C ILE A 70 133.61 -32.35 -69.33
N GLY A 71 134.64 -32.32 -70.19
CA GLY A 71 135.94 -32.95 -69.94
C GLY A 71 137.08 -31.92 -69.94
N ASP A 72 138.29 -32.40 -69.64
CA ASP A 72 139.47 -31.56 -69.37
C ASP A 72 139.93 -30.67 -70.53
N SER A 73 139.52 -30.96 -71.76
CA SER A 73 139.88 -30.18 -72.96
C SER A 73 138.76 -29.99 -73.98
N ALA A 74 137.53 -30.48 -73.71
CA ALA A 74 136.36 -30.26 -74.58
C ALA A 74 135.03 -30.55 -73.85
N THR A 75 133.93 -29.93 -74.29
CA THR A 75 132.56 -30.27 -73.88
C THR A 75 131.91 -31.23 -74.87
N GLY A 76 131.12 -32.18 -74.36
CA GLY A 76 130.33 -33.13 -75.16
C GLY A 76 129.01 -32.54 -75.67
N LEU A 77 128.22 -33.39 -76.34
CA LEU A 77 126.88 -33.07 -76.82
C LEU A 77 125.86 -33.02 -75.66
N VAL A 78 124.83 -32.17 -75.77
CA VAL A 78 123.71 -32.05 -74.81
C VAL A 78 122.76 -33.26 -74.88
N SER A 79 122.14 -33.58 -73.75
CA SER A 79 121.07 -34.59 -73.61
C SER A 79 119.76 -34.16 -74.27
N ALA A 80 118.80 -35.08 -74.37
CA ALA A 80 117.40 -34.75 -74.55
C ALA A 80 116.85 -33.97 -73.34
N THR A 81 115.75 -33.22 -73.54
CA THR A 81 115.13 -32.39 -72.51
C THR A 81 114.17 -33.18 -71.60
N ALA A 82 113.99 -32.73 -70.34
CA ALA A 82 112.95 -33.23 -69.42
C ALA A 82 112.11 -32.06 -68.87
N GLN A 83 110.80 -32.26 -68.65
CA GLN A 83 109.88 -31.21 -68.14
C GLN A 83 109.50 -31.46 -66.68
N VAL A 84 109.30 -30.37 -65.91
CA VAL A 84 108.76 -30.41 -64.54
C VAL A 84 107.83 -29.20 -64.28
N SER A 85 106.69 -29.39 -63.63
CA SER A 85 105.69 -28.31 -63.36
C SER A 85 105.41 -28.14 -61.87
N LEU A 86 105.20 -26.88 -61.43
CA LEU A 86 104.94 -26.50 -60.03
C LEU A 86 103.44 -26.08 -59.79
N PRO A 87 102.83 -26.28 -58.59
CA PRO A 87 101.41 -25.97 -58.28
C PRO A 87 100.96 -24.47 -58.32
N GLN A 88 99.64 -24.21 -58.45
CA GLN A 88 98.97 -22.88 -58.47
C GLN A 88 98.28 -22.50 -57.13
N VAL A 89 98.23 -21.20 -56.78
CA VAL A 89 97.67 -20.63 -55.52
C VAL A 89 96.67 -19.49 -55.82
N THR A 90 95.54 -19.40 -55.10
CA THR A 90 94.47 -18.37 -55.25
C THR A 90 94.24 -17.54 -53.97
N ALA A 91 93.67 -16.33 -54.07
CA ALA A 91 93.41 -15.46 -52.91
C ALA A 91 92.36 -16.06 -51.94
N PRO A 92 92.56 -15.98 -50.60
CA PRO A 92 91.54 -16.35 -49.61
C PRO A 92 90.40 -15.31 -49.55
N THR A 93 89.20 -15.73 -49.12
CA THR A 93 88.02 -14.87 -48.93
C THR A 93 87.63 -14.84 -47.45
N ILE A 94 87.52 -13.65 -46.86
CA ILE A 94 87.12 -13.48 -45.45
C ILE A 94 85.60 -13.68 -45.33
N SER A 95 85.17 -14.57 -44.45
CA SER A 95 83.76 -14.95 -44.25
C SER A 95 83.18 -14.45 -42.92
N LEU A 96 84.02 -14.01 -41.99
CA LEU A 96 83.61 -13.48 -40.68
C LEU A 96 84.63 -12.44 -40.20
N THR A 97 84.13 -11.31 -39.69
CA THR A 97 84.89 -10.42 -38.81
C THR A 97 84.01 -10.07 -37.60
N ARG A 98 84.49 -10.31 -36.38
CA ARG A 98 83.75 -10.04 -35.16
C ARG A 98 84.62 -9.32 -34.14
N VAL A 99 84.14 -8.19 -33.65
CA VAL A 99 84.80 -7.37 -32.64
C VAL A 99 84.09 -7.56 -31.31
N ASP A 100 84.83 -7.99 -30.30
CA ASP A 100 84.40 -8.03 -28.91
C ASP A 100 85.44 -7.31 -28.06
N GLY A 101 85.21 -6.02 -27.80
CA GLY A 101 86.17 -5.16 -27.11
C GLY A 101 87.42 -4.93 -27.95
N ASN A 102 88.57 -5.38 -27.44
CA ASN A 102 89.87 -5.31 -28.09
C ASN A 102 90.24 -6.59 -28.85
N ARG A 103 89.33 -7.57 -28.93
CA ARG A 103 89.53 -8.83 -29.64
C ARG A 103 88.81 -8.83 -30.98
N VAL A 104 89.53 -9.20 -32.05
CA VAL A 104 88.97 -9.36 -33.40
C VAL A 104 89.09 -10.81 -33.85
N GLU A 105 87.95 -11.48 -33.97
CA GLU A 105 87.84 -12.83 -34.50
C GLU A 105 87.56 -12.79 -36.00
N LEU A 106 88.25 -13.65 -36.76
CA LEU A 106 88.07 -13.72 -38.20
C LEU A 106 88.19 -15.14 -38.73
N ALA A 107 87.50 -15.41 -39.83
CA ALA A 107 87.55 -16.68 -40.56
C ALA A 107 87.62 -16.44 -42.07
N TRP A 108 88.27 -17.34 -42.81
CA TRP A 108 88.46 -17.22 -44.26
C TRP A 108 88.50 -18.57 -44.99
N SER A 109 88.46 -18.55 -46.33
CA SER A 109 88.56 -19.75 -47.19
C SER A 109 90.00 -20.15 -47.51
N SER A 110 90.26 -21.43 -47.79
CA SER A 110 91.60 -21.91 -48.18
C SER A 110 92.07 -21.38 -49.54
N ALA A 111 93.36 -21.09 -49.69
CA ALA A 111 94.01 -20.56 -50.89
C ALA A 111 94.49 -21.60 -51.93
N GLY A 112 94.35 -22.91 -51.68
CA GLY A 112 94.76 -23.97 -52.62
C GLY A 112 95.06 -25.32 -51.97
N LYS A 113 95.62 -26.28 -52.73
CA LYS A 113 96.06 -27.60 -52.24
C LYS A 113 97.58 -27.62 -52.03
N GLY A 114 98.03 -27.65 -50.77
CA GLY A 114 99.44 -27.69 -50.38
C GLY A 114 99.64 -27.17 -48.95
N PRO A 115 100.86 -27.23 -48.37
CA PRO A 115 101.17 -26.62 -47.08
C PRO A 115 101.22 -25.09 -47.21
N ILE A 116 100.05 -24.45 -47.22
CA ILE A 116 99.88 -22.99 -47.31
C ILE A 116 99.65 -22.44 -45.90
N SER A 117 100.52 -21.54 -45.43
CA SER A 117 100.26 -20.76 -44.22
C SER A 117 99.60 -19.42 -44.55
N TYR A 118 99.09 -18.69 -43.55
CA TYR A 118 98.44 -17.40 -43.74
C TYR A 118 99.00 -16.34 -42.80
N ARG A 119 99.05 -15.09 -43.28
CA ARG A 119 99.26 -13.88 -42.47
C ARG A 119 98.00 -13.04 -42.51
N VAL A 120 97.59 -12.52 -41.36
CA VAL A 120 96.46 -11.61 -41.21
C VAL A 120 97.01 -10.23 -40.89
N ASP A 121 96.60 -9.24 -41.67
CA ASP A 121 97.00 -7.84 -41.50
C ASP A 121 95.75 -6.98 -41.24
N LEU A 122 95.73 -6.29 -40.10
CA LEU A 122 94.72 -5.29 -39.74
C LEU A 122 95.30 -3.90 -39.97
N SER A 123 94.57 -3.06 -40.70
CA SER A 123 94.98 -1.67 -40.96
C SER A 123 93.79 -0.71 -40.87
N ALA A 124 94.04 0.54 -40.54
CA ALA A 124 93.06 1.62 -40.68
C ALA A 124 93.73 2.83 -41.33
N ASP A 125 93.04 3.47 -42.28
CA ASP A 125 93.55 4.62 -43.04
C ASP A 125 94.95 4.39 -43.66
N GLY A 126 95.21 3.15 -44.10
CA GLY A 126 96.50 2.75 -44.67
C GLY A 126 97.62 2.47 -43.66
N ASN A 127 97.39 2.67 -42.36
CA ASN A 127 98.36 2.36 -41.30
C ASN A 127 98.13 0.95 -40.74
N ALA A 128 99.19 0.15 -40.64
CA ALA A 128 99.13 -1.16 -40.01
C ALA A 128 98.88 -1.02 -38.50
N ILE A 129 97.87 -1.74 -38.00
CA ILE A 129 97.50 -1.80 -36.58
C ILE A 129 98.05 -3.08 -35.96
N ALA A 130 97.83 -4.23 -36.61
CA ALA A 130 98.29 -5.53 -36.13
C ALA A 130 98.58 -6.47 -37.30
N SER A 131 99.55 -7.37 -37.12
CA SER A 131 99.87 -8.43 -38.08
C SER A 131 100.13 -9.72 -37.34
N GLN A 132 99.53 -10.83 -37.77
CA GLN A 132 99.66 -12.14 -37.12
C GLN A 132 99.82 -13.26 -38.14
N GLN A 133 100.78 -14.14 -37.88
CA GLN A 133 100.92 -15.41 -38.62
C GLN A 133 99.93 -16.44 -38.05
N ALA A 134 99.04 -16.95 -38.90
CA ALA A 134 97.99 -17.91 -38.54
C ALA A 134 98.36 -19.37 -38.86
N GLY A 135 99.55 -19.63 -39.39
CA GLY A 135 99.93 -20.97 -39.85
C GLY A 135 98.93 -21.48 -40.90
N GLN A 136 98.60 -22.77 -40.90
CA GLN A 136 97.64 -23.35 -41.85
C GLN A 136 96.17 -23.20 -41.42
N SER A 137 95.89 -22.52 -40.30
CA SER A 137 94.52 -22.32 -39.80
C SER A 137 93.71 -21.42 -40.74
N LEU A 138 92.40 -21.67 -40.83
CA LEU A 138 91.45 -20.87 -41.61
C LEU A 138 90.66 -19.85 -40.75
N SER A 139 91.19 -19.59 -39.56
CA SER A 139 90.64 -18.64 -38.61
C SER A 139 91.75 -18.12 -37.71
N ALA A 140 91.60 -16.89 -37.22
CA ALA A 140 92.50 -16.28 -36.26
C ALA A 140 91.73 -15.40 -35.29
N THR A 141 92.41 -15.09 -34.19
CA THR A 141 91.98 -14.10 -33.21
C THR A 141 93.13 -13.14 -33.01
N LEU A 142 92.88 -11.88 -33.35
CA LEU A 142 93.78 -10.77 -33.08
C LEU A 142 93.39 -10.16 -31.73
N GLU A 143 94.33 -10.18 -30.78
CA GLU A 143 94.23 -9.43 -29.54
C GLU A 143 94.91 -8.07 -29.76
N LEU A 144 94.17 -6.98 -29.57
CA LEU A 144 94.64 -5.61 -29.76
C LEU A 144 94.81 -4.91 -28.41
N ASP A 145 95.65 -3.87 -28.37
CA ASP A 145 95.79 -3.04 -27.16
C ASP A 145 94.58 -2.11 -26.94
N ALA A 146 93.80 -1.85 -28.00
CA ALA A 146 92.60 -1.04 -27.97
C ALA A 146 91.57 -1.55 -29.00
N PRO A 147 90.28 -1.24 -28.84
CA PRO A 147 89.27 -1.54 -29.85
C PRO A 147 89.67 -0.99 -31.22
N PRO A 148 89.37 -1.72 -32.32
CA PRO A 148 89.74 -1.28 -33.65
C PRO A 148 89.05 0.07 -33.96
N PRO A 149 89.78 1.03 -34.54
CA PRO A 149 89.20 2.32 -34.91
C PRO A 149 88.14 2.14 -36.01
N VAL A 150 87.21 3.10 -36.09
CA VAL A 150 86.20 3.15 -37.15
C VAL A 150 86.91 3.22 -38.51
N GLY A 151 86.52 2.37 -39.45
CA GLY A 151 87.13 2.29 -40.78
C GLY A 151 88.29 1.31 -40.91
N ALA A 152 88.61 0.54 -39.87
CA ALA A 152 89.61 -0.52 -39.95
C ALA A 152 89.19 -1.63 -40.94
N THR A 153 90.17 -2.19 -41.65
CA THR A 153 90.00 -3.28 -42.62
C THR A 153 91.02 -4.39 -42.40
N LEU A 154 90.60 -5.63 -42.66
CA LEU A 154 91.40 -6.84 -42.57
C LEU A 154 91.73 -7.39 -43.94
N ILE A 155 92.96 -7.86 -44.10
CA ILE A 155 93.43 -8.58 -45.28
C ILE A 155 94.10 -9.88 -44.81
N VAL A 156 93.82 -10.99 -45.50
CA VAL A 156 94.48 -12.28 -45.27
C VAL A 156 95.36 -12.61 -46.48
N THR A 157 96.64 -12.85 -46.27
CA THR A 157 97.62 -13.18 -47.31
C THR A 157 98.03 -14.65 -47.17
N ALA A 158 97.92 -15.42 -48.26
CA ALA A 158 98.43 -16.79 -48.31
C ALA A 158 99.96 -16.79 -48.44
N ILE A 159 100.66 -17.68 -47.75
CA ILE A 159 102.12 -17.81 -47.75
C ILE A 159 102.49 -19.23 -48.17
N VAL A 160 103.33 -19.36 -49.18
CA VAL A 160 103.78 -20.66 -49.71
C VAL A 160 105.31 -20.70 -49.69
N GLY A 161 105.88 -21.53 -48.82
CA GLY A 161 107.31 -21.54 -48.57
C GLY A 161 107.79 -20.18 -48.04
N HIS A 162 108.66 -19.51 -48.81
CA HIS A 162 109.24 -18.20 -48.49
C HIS A 162 108.62 -17.03 -49.27
N SER A 163 107.56 -17.26 -50.05
CA SER A 163 106.94 -16.24 -50.90
C SER A 163 105.52 -15.91 -50.47
N ASP A 164 105.19 -14.61 -50.47
CA ASP A 164 103.82 -14.13 -50.28
C ASP A 164 103.01 -14.44 -51.56
N GLY A 165 101.90 -15.14 -51.39
CA GLY A 165 100.88 -15.38 -52.39
C GLY A 165 99.85 -14.25 -52.45
N PRO A 166 98.75 -14.42 -53.20
CA PRO A 166 97.73 -13.39 -53.35
C PRO A 166 96.98 -13.11 -52.04
N ALA A 167 96.75 -11.83 -51.75
CA ALA A 167 96.00 -11.35 -50.60
C ALA A 167 94.48 -11.32 -50.86
N SER A 168 93.67 -11.44 -49.82
CA SER A 168 92.22 -11.29 -49.88
C SER A 168 91.82 -9.85 -50.26
N ALA A 169 90.57 -9.67 -50.69
CA ALA A 169 89.96 -8.34 -50.66
C ALA A 169 89.89 -7.81 -49.21
N PRO A 170 90.01 -6.50 -48.97
CA PRO A 170 89.84 -5.91 -47.64
C PRO A 170 88.43 -6.16 -47.09
N ALA A 171 88.32 -6.71 -45.89
CA ALA A 171 87.04 -6.86 -45.19
C ALA A 171 86.92 -5.82 -44.07
N PRO A 172 85.76 -5.16 -43.89
CA PRO A 172 85.59 -4.16 -42.84
C PRO A 172 85.66 -4.79 -41.44
N VAL A 173 86.07 -3.97 -40.47
CA VAL A 173 86.02 -4.26 -39.04
C VAL A 173 85.15 -3.21 -38.37
N GLN A 174 84.10 -3.64 -37.68
CA GLN A 174 83.11 -2.73 -37.11
C GLN A 174 83.46 -2.35 -35.67
N GLY A 175 84.06 -1.17 -35.49
CA GLY A 175 84.43 -0.62 -34.17
C GLY A 175 83.30 0.14 -33.46
N ALA A 176 82.18 0.40 -34.12
CA ALA A 176 81.08 1.21 -33.58
C ALA A 176 80.22 0.47 -32.54
N VAL A 177 79.91 1.13 -31.43
CA VAL A 177 79.00 0.64 -30.37
C VAL A 177 77.72 1.48 -30.35
N PRO A 178 76.53 0.90 -30.61
CA PRO A 178 75.27 1.62 -30.49
C PRO A 178 74.94 2.02 -29.04
N ALA A 179 74.27 3.14 -28.84
CA ALA A 179 73.73 3.56 -27.54
C ALA A 179 72.19 3.61 -27.61
N ILE A 180 71.51 2.90 -26.71
CA ILE A 180 70.04 2.85 -26.63
C ILE A 180 69.53 4.06 -25.85
N SER A 181 68.68 4.89 -26.47
CA SER A 181 68.08 6.08 -25.85
C SER A 181 66.67 5.85 -25.32
N SER A 182 65.91 4.94 -25.93
CA SER A 182 64.62 4.48 -25.40
C SER A 182 64.28 3.09 -25.89
N ALA A 183 63.54 2.35 -25.08
CA ALA A 183 62.96 1.07 -25.45
C ALA A 183 61.49 1.02 -25.06
N SER A 184 60.67 0.38 -25.86
CA SER A 184 59.29 0.06 -25.48
C SER A 184 58.93 -1.34 -25.96
N VAL A 185 58.19 -2.07 -25.14
CA VAL A 185 57.65 -3.40 -25.47
C VAL A 185 56.13 -3.35 -25.38
N ASP A 186 55.45 -3.77 -26.43
CA ASP A 186 54.00 -3.92 -26.41
C ASP A 186 53.54 -5.32 -25.99
N ALA A 187 52.21 -5.52 -25.88
CA ALA A 187 51.64 -6.79 -25.47
C ALA A 187 51.90 -7.93 -26.48
N ALA A 188 52.19 -7.62 -27.74
CA ALA A 188 52.59 -8.58 -28.77
C ALA A 188 54.09 -8.90 -28.73
N ARG A 189 54.81 -8.39 -27.69
CA ARG A 189 56.26 -8.48 -27.54
C ARG A 189 57.02 -7.81 -28.69
N ALA A 190 56.40 -6.87 -29.39
CA ALA A 190 57.09 -6.03 -30.35
C ALA A 190 57.88 -4.97 -29.58
N VAL A 191 59.17 -4.93 -29.85
CA VAL A 191 60.11 -3.99 -29.27
C VAL A 191 60.34 -2.86 -30.26
N SER A 192 60.17 -1.62 -29.82
CA SER A 192 60.63 -0.43 -30.54
C SER A 192 61.80 0.20 -29.77
N LEU A 193 62.97 0.29 -30.41
CA LEU A 193 64.19 0.82 -29.83
C LEU A 193 64.65 2.05 -30.58
N SER A 194 64.90 3.13 -29.85
CA SER A 194 65.63 4.28 -30.37
C SER A 194 67.09 4.17 -29.93
N TRP A 195 68.00 4.36 -30.88
CA TRP A 195 69.44 4.29 -30.64
C TRP A 195 70.20 5.28 -31.52
N SER A 196 71.47 5.49 -31.18
CA SER A 196 72.43 6.30 -31.95
C SER A 196 73.81 5.64 -31.95
N VAL A 197 74.63 5.92 -32.97
CA VAL A 197 76.02 5.46 -33.05
C VAL A 197 76.94 6.69 -33.11
N ALA A 198 77.98 6.69 -32.28
CA ALA A 198 78.96 7.79 -32.26
C ALA A 198 79.95 7.68 -33.44
N GLY A 199 80.38 8.82 -33.99
CA GLY A 199 81.51 8.89 -34.94
C GLY A 199 81.19 8.70 -36.42
N GLY A 200 79.92 8.72 -36.83
CA GLY A 200 79.55 8.70 -38.27
C GLY A 200 79.81 7.38 -38.99
N ALA A 201 80.09 6.30 -38.26
CA ALA A 201 80.28 4.97 -38.83
C ALA A 201 79.06 4.52 -39.64
N THR A 202 79.27 3.97 -40.83
CA THR A 202 78.22 3.34 -41.62
C THR A 202 77.78 2.06 -40.94
N VAL A 203 76.50 1.99 -40.59
CA VAL A 203 75.85 0.80 -40.02
C VAL A 203 74.76 0.38 -40.97
N THR A 204 74.94 -0.76 -41.64
CA THR A 204 73.95 -1.26 -42.61
C THR A 204 72.82 -2.03 -41.91
N ALA A 205 73.12 -2.63 -40.76
CA ALA A 205 72.12 -3.25 -39.88
C ALA A 205 72.55 -3.21 -38.40
N ILE A 206 71.60 -3.41 -37.49
CA ILE A 206 71.86 -3.66 -36.07
C ILE A 206 71.46 -5.11 -35.77
N GLY A 207 72.32 -5.87 -35.10
CA GLY A 207 72.02 -7.20 -34.57
C GLY A 207 71.62 -7.10 -33.08
N PRO A 208 70.33 -7.21 -32.74
CA PRO A 208 69.90 -7.18 -31.34
C PRO A 208 70.24 -8.52 -30.67
N VAL A 209 70.64 -8.46 -29.40
CA VAL A 209 70.98 -9.62 -28.58
C VAL A 209 70.23 -9.51 -27.26
N ALA A 210 69.35 -10.46 -26.99
CA ALA A 210 68.66 -10.58 -25.70
C ALA A 210 69.52 -11.38 -24.73
N VAL A 211 69.72 -10.86 -23.52
CA VAL A 211 70.56 -11.46 -22.47
C VAL A 211 69.76 -11.54 -21.17
N TRP A 212 69.80 -12.69 -20.49
CA TRP A 212 69.17 -12.90 -19.17
C TRP A 212 69.97 -13.90 -18.34
N GLN A 213 69.64 -14.03 -17.04
CA GLN A 213 70.26 -15.05 -16.20
C GLN A 213 69.88 -16.45 -16.70
N GLY A 214 70.82 -17.14 -17.35
CA GLY A 214 70.63 -18.48 -17.89
C GLY A 214 70.62 -18.59 -19.42
N GLY A 215 70.77 -17.49 -20.17
CA GLY A 215 70.86 -17.58 -21.63
C GLY A 215 71.10 -16.27 -22.36
N MET A 216 71.45 -16.41 -23.64
CA MET A 216 71.57 -15.31 -24.60
C MET A 216 70.96 -15.76 -25.94
N LEU A 217 70.23 -14.87 -26.61
CA LEU A 217 69.64 -15.11 -27.92
C LEU A 217 69.96 -13.96 -28.87
N ALA A 218 70.67 -14.28 -29.96
CA ALA A 218 70.85 -13.35 -31.06
C ALA A 218 69.56 -13.31 -31.89
N LEU A 219 69.05 -12.10 -32.13
CA LEU A 219 67.89 -11.87 -32.98
C LEU A 219 68.34 -11.53 -34.41
N PRO A 220 67.47 -11.75 -35.42
CA PRO A 220 67.77 -11.34 -36.79
C PRO A 220 68.16 -9.87 -36.84
N ALA A 221 69.20 -9.55 -37.62
CA ALA A 221 69.61 -8.17 -37.79
C ALA A 221 68.49 -7.36 -38.43
N ALA A 222 68.24 -6.17 -37.89
CA ALA A 222 67.24 -5.24 -38.38
C ALA A 222 67.93 -4.04 -39.05
N GLY A 223 67.26 -3.40 -40.01
CA GLY A 223 67.87 -2.35 -40.85
C GLY A 223 68.51 -1.21 -40.03
N GLY A 224 69.53 -0.55 -40.59
CA GLY A 224 70.33 0.48 -39.92
C GLY A 224 69.65 1.82 -39.60
N THR A 225 68.32 1.88 -39.50
CA THR A 225 67.57 3.10 -39.16
C THR A 225 67.01 3.05 -37.74
N SER A 226 67.09 4.18 -37.03
CA SER A 226 66.53 4.40 -35.68
C SER A 226 65.23 5.20 -35.79
N PRO A 227 64.11 4.79 -35.17
CA PRO A 227 63.97 3.62 -34.30
C PRO A 227 63.87 2.30 -35.08
N THR A 228 64.38 1.23 -34.48
CA THR A 228 64.32 -0.12 -35.02
C THR A 228 63.24 -0.93 -34.31
N LYS A 229 62.52 -1.77 -35.08
CA LYS A 229 61.47 -2.64 -34.54
C LYS A 229 61.78 -4.11 -34.80
N PHE A 230 61.50 -4.96 -33.81
CA PHE A 230 61.52 -6.42 -33.93
C PHE A 230 60.62 -7.05 -32.87
N THR A 231 60.38 -8.36 -32.96
CA THR A 231 59.56 -9.09 -31.99
C THR A 231 60.43 -10.02 -31.15
N LEU A 232 60.25 -10.02 -29.83
CA LEU A 232 60.92 -10.97 -28.94
C LEU A 232 60.27 -12.35 -29.06
N PRO A 233 61.05 -13.42 -29.31
CA PRO A 233 60.55 -14.79 -29.23
C PRO A 233 60.01 -15.12 -27.84
N ALA A 234 59.07 -16.07 -27.78
CA ALA A 234 58.40 -16.48 -26.53
C ALA A 234 59.38 -16.99 -25.45
N GLY A 235 60.56 -17.49 -25.83
CA GLY A 235 61.58 -17.99 -24.91
C GLY A 235 62.39 -16.91 -24.18
N VAL A 236 62.23 -15.62 -24.51
CA VAL A 236 62.92 -14.53 -23.80
C VAL A 236 62.13 -14.19 -22.53
N PRO A 237 62.71 -14.31 -21.32
CA PRO A 237 61.98 -14.04 -20.08
C PRO A 237 61.74 -12.54 -19.85
N ASN A 238 60.84 -12.23 -18.89
CA ASN A 238 60.64 -10.88 -18.39
C ASN A 238 61.94 -10.35 -17.77
N GLY A 239 62.29 -9.09 -18.05
CA GLY A 239 63.53 -8.49 -17.54
C GLY A 239 64.80 -8.83 -18.30
N ALA A 240 64.68 -9.49 -19.46
CA ALA A 240 65.84 -9.66 -20.34
C ALA A 240 66.37 -8.29 -20.77
N ALA A 241 67.69 -8.13 -20.76
CA ALA A 241 68.36 -6.94 -21.28
C ALA A 241 68.61 -7.09 -22.78
N ILE A 242 68.21 -6.09 -23.57
CA ILE A 242 68.56 -6.02 -24.99
C ILE A 242 69.81 -5.20 -25.18
N MET A 243 70.80 -5.81 -25.80
CA MET A 243 72.00 -5.16 -26.31
C MET A 243 71.95 -5.08 -27.83
N LEU A 244 72.61 -4.10 -28.42
CA LEU A 244 72.69 -3.90 -29.87
C LEU A 244 74.14 -4.06 -30.33
N ARG A 245 74.36 -4.74 -31.46
CA ARG A 245 75.65 -4.80 -32.16
C ARG A 245 75.52 -4.12 -33.52
N ALA A 246 76.46 -3.26 -33.88
CA ALA A 246 76.53 -2.72 -35.23
C ALA A 246 76.96 -3.81 -36.23
N VAL A 247 76.31 -3.89 -37.38
CA VAL A 247 76.62 -4.87 -38.44
C VAL A 247 76.95 -4.11 -39.72
N ASP A 248 78.04 -4.51 -40.37
CA ASP A 248 78.42 -4.03 -41.70
C ASP A 248 78.99 -5.15 -42.58
N GLY A 249 78.16 -5.69 -43.48
CA GLY A 249 78.51 -6.87 -44.27
C GLY A 249 78.76 -8.10 -43.39
N VAL A 250 79.98 -8.65 -43.43
CA VAL A 250 80.42 -9.77 -42.57
C VAL A 250 80.94 -9.30 -41.20
N ALA A 251 81.01 -7.99 -40.97
CA ALA A 251 81.54 -7.40 -39.76
C ALA A 251 80.46 -7.21 -38.69
N THR A 252 80.74 -7.69 -37.48
CA THR A 252 79.88 -7.49 -36.30
C THR A 252 80.67 -6.80 -35.20
N GLY A 253 80.14 -5.67 -34.70
CA GLY A 253 80.75 -4.86 -33.66
C GLY A 253 80.43 -5.34 -32.24
N ALA A 254 81.02 -4.66 -31.25
CA ALA A 254 80.80 -4.94 -29.84
C ALA A 254 79.35 -4.65 -29.39
N ALA A 255 78.91 -5.32 -28.34
CA ALA A 255 77.57 -5.15 -27.78
C ALA A 255 77.43 -3.83 -27.00
N SER A 256 76.29 -3.15 -27.15
CA SER A 256 75.93 -1.98 -26.35
C SER A 256 75.69 -2.30 -24.88
N ALA A 257 75.54 -1.27 -24.05
CA ALA A 257 74.88 -1.41 -22.76
C ALA A 257 73.44 -1.97 -22.96
N GLY A 258 73.01 -2.84 -22.05
CA GLY A 258 71.72 -3.51 -22.13
C GLY A 258 70.57 -2.63 -21.62
N ALA A 259 69.48 -2.53 -22.37
CA ALA A 259 68.22 -1.98 -21.90
C ALA A 259 67.33 -3.10 -21.35
N VAL A 260 67.05 -3.10 -20.05
CA VAL A 260 66.19 -4.11 -19.40
C VAL A 260 64.77 -3.93 -19.91
N LEU A 261 64.17 -4.99 -20.45
CA LEU A 261 62.83 -4.93 -21.02
C LEU A 261 61.80 -5.59 -20.07
N PRO A 262 60.85 -4.81 -19.53
CA PRO A 262 59.65 -5.40 -18.94
C PRO A 262 58.72 -5.88 -20.05
N THR A 263 58.46 -7.18 -20.10
CA THR A 263 57.56 -7.84 -21.05
C THR A 263 56.23 -8.27 -20.42
N LEU A 264 56.05 -8.09 -19.12
CA LEU A 264 54.78 -8.34 -18.41
C LEU A 264 54.11 -7.03 -18.04
N ALA A 265 52.79 -6.97 -18.20
CA ALA A 265 51.99 -5.82 -17.77
C ALA A 265 51.61 -5.94 -16.28
N PRO A 266 51.43 -4.82 -15.56
CA PRO A 266 50.86 -4.81 -14.21
C PRO A 266 49.46 -5.42 -14.16
N SER A 267 49.18 -6.18 -13.10
CA SER A 267 47.86 -6.77 -12.82
C SER A 267 47.15 -6.05 -11.69
N GLY A 268 45.89 -6.42 -11.43
CA GLY A 268 45.18 -5.99 -10.22
C GLY A 268 44.83 -4.50 -10.17
N LEU A 269 44.79 -3.81 -11.33
CA LEU A 269 44.38 -2.41 -11.37
C LEU A 269 42.99 -2.27 -10.75
N ALA A 270 42.87 -1.38 -9.78
CA ALA A 270 41.62 -0.95 -9.19
C ALA A 270 41.62 0.57 -9.05
N ILE A 271 40.52 1.19 -9.43
CA ILE A 271 40.32 2.64 -9.44
C ILE A 271 39.10 3.03 -8.61
N ALA A 272 39.21 4.12 -7.85
CA ALA A 272 38.09 4.73 -7.14
C ALA A 272 38.11 6.23 -7.41
N TYR A 273 37.01 6.77 -7.91
CA TYR A 273 36.85 8.20 -8.16
C TYR A 273 35.96 8.82 -7.08
N ASP A 274 36.50 9.79 -6.34
CA ASP A 274 35.80 10.43 -5.21
C ASP A 274 35.00 11.69 -5.61
N GLY A 275 34.97 12.02 -6.91
CA GLY A 275 34.37 13.24 -7.44
C GLY A 275 35.39 14.34 -7.79
N ALA A 276 36.66 14.18 -7.40
CA ALA A 276 37.75 15.10 -7.76
C ALA A 276 39.06 14.38 -8.14
N LEU A 277 39.39 13.27 -7.48
CA LEU A 277 40.62 12.51 -7.63
C LEU A 277 40.33 11.06 -7.99
N ILE A 278 41.13 10.49 -8.89
CA ILE A 278 41.16 9.05 -9.17
C ILE A 278 42.25 8.43 -8.30
N HIS A 279 41.85 7.58 -7.37
CA HIS A 279 42.73 6.74 -6.57
C HIS A 279 42.91 5.42 -7.30
N ALA A 280 44.10 5.17 -7.83
CA ALA A 280 44.45 3.96 -8.54
C ALA A 280 45.44 3.13 -7.72
N ARG A 281 45.22 1.82 -7.67
CA ARG A 281 46.16 0.84 -7.09
C ARG A 281 46.31 -0.34 -8.03
N TRP A 282 47.47 -0.98 -8.03
CA TRP A 282 47.72 -2.18 -8.83
C TRP A 282 48.70 -3.10 -8.08
N ASP A 283 48.92 -4.30 -8.60
CA ASP A 283 49.92 -5.21 -8.05
C ASP A 283 51.32 -4.74 -8.49
N ALA A 284 52.25 -4.67 -7.54
CA ALA A 284 53.65 -4.43 -7.87
C ALA A 284 54.18 -5.56 -8.77
N SER A 285 54.98 -5.21 -9.78
CA SER A 285 55.69 -6.22 -10.56
C SER A 285 56.54 -7.07 -9.61
N PRO A 286 56.46 -8.41 -9.68
CA PRO A 286 57.21 -9.29 -8.79
C PRO A 286 58.73 -9.21 -9.03
N ASP A 287 59.13 -8.61 -10.16
CA ASP A 287 60.52 -8.59 -10.60
C ASP A 287 61.23 -7.29 -10.19
N GLY A 288 62.31 -7.42 -9.43
CA GLY A 288 63.03 -6.30 -8.80
C GLY A 288 63.76 -5.33 -9.74
N PHE A 289 63.55 -5.42 -11.06
CA PHE A 289 64.13 -4.52 -12.05
C PHE A 289 63.19 -3.39 -12.50
N VAL A 290 61.91 -3.43 -12.12
CA VAL A 290 60.96 -2.36 -12.41
C VAL A 290 61.26 -1.18 -11.47
N SER A 291 61.68 -0.06 -12.06
CA SER A 291 62.03 1.18 -11.36
C SER A 291 60.85 2.12 -11.11
N GLY A 292 59.70 1.86 -11.74
CA GLY A 292 58.48 2.65 -11.59
C GLY A 292 57.37 2.22 -12.57
N TYR A 293 56.35 3.05 -12.70
CA TYR A 293 55.17 2.83 -13.52
C TYR A 293 54.78 4.12 -14.26
N ALA A 294 54.17 3.99 -15.42
CA ALA A 294 53.58 5.08 -16.17
C ALA A 294 52.07 4.89 -16.21
N ALA A 295 51.32 5.77 -15.52
CA ALA A 295 49.87 5.76 -15.57
C ALA A 295 49.41 6.69 -16.70
N THR A 296 48.64 6.15 -17.65
CA THR A 296 48.11 6.92 -18.77
C THR A 296 46.59 7.05 -18.63
N LEU A 297 46.14 8.28 -18.38
CA LEU A 297 44.72 8.64 -18.34
C LEU A 297 44.30 9.12 -19.74
N ARG A 298 43.32 8.45 -20.33
CA ARG A 298 42.73 8.81 -21.62
C ARG A 298 41.32 9.29 -21.38
N VAL A 299 41.02 10.52 -21.81
CA VAL A 299 39.67 11.09 -21.72
C VAL A 299 39.22 11.41 -23.14
N THR A 300 38.03 10.96 -23.55
CA THR A 300 37.49 11.26 -24.88
C THR A 300 37.54 12.76 -25.16
N GLY A 301 38.17 13.16 -26.27
CA GLY A 301 38.32 14.57 -26.66
C GLY A 301 39.49 15.33 -26.02
N GLN A 302 40.28 14.68 -25.15
CA GLN A 302 41.50 15.26 -24.58
C GLN A 302 42.74 14.46 -25.01
N THR A 303 43.91 15.12 -24.99
CA THR A 303 45.19 14.45 -25.19
C THR A 303 45.49 13.51 -24.01
N PRO A 304 45.90 12.26 -24.22
CA PRO A 304 46.29 11.35 -23.14
C PRO A 304 47.36 11.97 -22.25
N ALA A 305 47.17 11.88 -20.93
CA ALA A 305 48.13 12.35 -19.95
C ALA A 305 48.85 11.14 -19.33
N THR A 306 50.17 11.04 -19.54
CA THR A 306 51.01 9.99 -18.95
C THR A 306 51.84 10.58 -17.82
N THR A 307 51.69 10.03 -16.62
CA THR A 307 52.41 10.49 -15.41
C THR A 307 53.22 9.34 -14.81
N PRO A 308 54.51 9.55 -14.45
CA PRO A 308 55.33 8.53 -13.82
C PRO A 308 55.05 8.41 -12.31
N TYR A 309 55.14 7.18 -11.80
CA TYR A 309 54.97 6.83 -10.39
C TYR A 309 56.04 5.82 -9.97
N THR A 310 56.49 5.88 -8.72
CA THR A 310 57.50 4.96 -8.16
C THR A 310 56.89 3.82 -7.34
N ALA A 311 55.63 3.97 -6.91
CA ALA A 311 54.89 3.01 -6.10
C ALA A 311 53.72 2.40 -6.89
N PRO A 312 53.18 1.23 -6.48
CA PRO A 312 52.04 0.58 -7.12
C PRO A 312 50.68 1.24 -6.75
N GLU A 313 50.70 2.55 -6.53
CA GLU A 313 49.55 3.39 -6.20
C GLU A 313 49.72 4.78 -6.81
N ALA A 314 48.60 5.42 -7.17
CA ALA A 314 48.58 6.77 -7.71
C ALA A 314 47.31 7.51 -7.29
N VAL A 315 47.46 8.82 -7.07
CA VAL A 315 46.35 9.77 -6.94
C VAL A 315 46.44 10.72 -8.12
N ILE A 316 45.48 10.62 -9.02
CA ILE A 316 45.48 11.33 -10.30
C ILE A 316 44.39 12.39 -10.25
N ALA A 317 44.75 13.65 -10.45
CA ALA A 317 43.79 14.72 -10.61
C ALA A 317 42.96 14.50 -11.88
N TYR A 318 41.64 14.48 -11.76
CA TYR A 318 40.75 14.36 -12.90
C TYR A 318 39.73 15.50 -12.88
N THR A 319 39.75 16.30 -13.93
CA THR A 319 38.73 17.33 -14.16
C THR A 319 37.81 16.82 -15.28
N PRO A 320 36.53 16.53 -14.98
CA PRO A 320 35.59 16.15 -16.01
C PRO A 320 35.52 17.21 -17.12
N PRO A 321 35.49 16.83 -18.40
CA PRO A 321 35.27 17.78 -19.49
C PRO A 321 33.87 18.40 -19.40
N GLN A 322 33.70 19.57 -20.02
CA GLN A 322 32.46 20.36 -19.93
C GLN A 322 31.19 19.66 -20.45
N ASP A 323 31.33 18.62 -21.28
CA ASP A 323 30.25 17.69 -21.64
C ASP A 323 30.47 16.32 -21.00
N PRO A 324 30.04 16.12 -19.74
CA PRO A 324 30.27 14.89 -18.99
C PRO A 324 29.43 13.70 -19.50
N ALA A 325 28.39 13.93 -20.30
CA ALA A 325 27.49 12.85 -20.74
C ALA A 325 28.14 11.90 -21.77
N ASN A 326 29.17 12.37 -22.49
CA ASN A 326 29.84 11.61 -23.56
C ASN A 326 31.32 11.34 -23.32
N ALA A 327 31.85 11.80 -22.18
CA ALA A 327 33.26 11.66 -21.86
C ALA A 327 33.55 10.34 -21.16
N VAL A 328 34.22 9.43 -21.87
CA VAL A 328 34.75 8.20 -21.29
C VAL A 328 36.18 8.46 -20.85
N ALA A 329 36.47 8.23 -19.56
CA ALA A 329 37.82 8.25 -19.03
C ALA A 329 38.30 6.81 -18.78
N THR A 330 39.45 6.43 -19.32
CA THR A 330 40.10 5.14 -19.07
C THR A 330 41.50 5.32 -18.51
N LEU A 331 41.88 4.47 -17.56
CA LEU A 331 43.21 4.47 -16.96
C LEU A 331 43.92 3.14 -17.27
N GLU A 332 45.14 3.22 -17.78
CA GLU A 332 46.03 2.07 -18.00
C GLU A 332 47.39 2.31 -17.33
N ILE A 333 48.02 1.24 -16.83
CA ILE A 333 49.33 1.30 -16.16
C ILE A 333 50.34 0.46 -16.96
N ALA A 334 51.50 1.04 -17.27
CA ALA A 334 52.63 0.33 -17.86
C ALA A 334 53.83 0.32 -16.88
N PRO A 335 54.63 -0.75 -16.81
CA PRO A 335 55.82 -0.81 -15.98
C PRO A 335 57.01 -0.12 -16.66
N VAL A 336 57.90 0.47 -15.87
CA VAL A 336 59.06 1.22 -16.35
C VAL A 336 60.34 0.67 -15.71
N ALA A 337 61.32 0.28 -16.53
CA ALA A 337 62.64 -0.18 -16.11
C ALA A 337 63.72 0.67 -16.79
N GLY A 338 64.23 1.69 -16.07
CA GLY A 338 65.17 2.65 -16.64
C GLY A 338 64.55 3.43 -17.80
N THR A 339 65.13 3.30 -19.00
CA THR A 339 64.65 3.94 -20.25
C THR A 339 63.65 3.07 -21.03
N SER A 340 63.26 1.92 -20.47
CA SER A 340 62.32 0.98 -21.09
C SER A 340 60.93 1.07 -20.50
N THR A 341 59.90 1.11 -21.34
CA THR A 341 58.50 0.91 -20.94
C THR A 341 57.98 -0.45 -21.40
N GLY A 342 57.24 -1.14 -20.54
CA GLY A 342 56.63 -2.42 -20.85
C GLY A 342 55.20 -2.29 -21.36
N PRO A 343 54.51 -3.42 -21.59
CA PRO A 343 53.14 -3.40 -22.04
C PRO A 343 52.22 -2.79 -20.98
N ALA A 344 51.24 -1.99 -21.42
CA ALA A 344 50.18 -1.50 -20.55
C ALA A 344 49.24 -2.65 -20.14
N GLY A 345 48.78 -2.61 -18.88
CA GLY A 345 47.73 -3.50 -18.38
C GLY A 345 46.36 -3.19 -18.99
N THR A 346 45.36 -3.99 -18.64
CA THR A 346 43.97 -3.75 -19.08
C THR A 346 43.49 -2.39 -18.59
N ALA A 347 43.06 -1.53 -19.52
CA ALA A 347 42.52 -0.23 -19.18
C ALA A 347 41.19 -0.38 -18.42
N LEU A 348 41.04 0.34 -17.30
CA LEU A 348 39.78 0.43 -16.57
C LEU A 348 39.07 1.74 -16.84
N THR A 349 37.76 1.66 -17.10
CA THR A 349 36.92 2.84 -17.26
C THR A 349 36.58 3.45 -15.89
N VAL A 350 36.84 4.73 -15.74
CA VAL A 350 36.51 5.51 -14.54
C VAL A 350 35.00 5.73 -14.51
N ILE A 351 34.35 5.35 -13.41
CA ILE A 351 32.93 5.66 -13.18
C ILE A 351 32.87 7.08 -12.61
N THR A 352 32.31 8.02 -13.37
CA THR A 352 32.28 9.44 -13.02
C THR A 352 30.91 9.91 -12.52
N GLY A 353 29.84 9.19 -12.85
CA GLY A 353 28.47 9.49 -12.41
C GLY A 353 28.13 8.93 -11.03
N THR A 354 27.22 9.59 -10.33
CA THR A 354 26.58 9.07 -9.11
C THR A 354 25.18 8.55 -9.43
N PRO A 355 24.77 7.36 -8.94
CA PRO A 355 23.39 6.92 -9.08
C PRO A 355 22.46 7.88 -8.33
N GLN A 356 21.28 8.12 -8.90
CA GLN A 356 20.30 9.07 -8.34
C GLN A 356 19.09 8.30 -7.81
N LEU A 357 18.84 8.36 -6.51
CA LEU A 357 17.67 7.71 -5.91
C LEU A 357 16.38 8.38 -6.41
N THR A 358 15.44 7.60 -6.94
CA THR A 358 14.16 8.09 -7.49
C THR A 358 12.99 7.73 -6.60
N ALA A 359 13.05 6.61 -5.86
CA ALA A 359 12.09 6.27 -4.82
C ALA A 359 12.74 5.48 -3.67
N ALA A 360 12.24 5.66 -2.46
CA ALA A 360 12.58 4.84 -1.30
C ALA A 360 11.37 4.63 -0.41
N THR A 361 11.10 3.37 -0.07
CA THR A 361 9.99 2.95 0.79
C THR A 361 10.52 2.20 1.98
N PHE A 362 10.11 2.58 3.18
CA PHE A 362 10.29 1.78 4.39
C PHE A 362 8.92 1.31 4.88
N ASP A 363 8.71 0.01 4.99
CA ASP A 363 7.42 -0.58 5.41
C ASP A 363 7.36 -0.94 6.90
N GLY A 364 8.44 -0.69 7.64
CA GLY A 364 8.58 -1.01 9.06
C GLY A 364 9.50 -2.21 9.34
N GLY A 365 9.80 -3.01 8.31
CA GLY A 365 10.76 -4.13 8.39
C GLY A 365 11.74 -4.22 7.22
N ALA A 366 11.45 -3.56 6.11
CA ALA A 366 12.27 -3.54 4.92
C ALA A 366 12.32 -2.15 4.26
N VAL A 367 13.50 -1.80 3.75
CA VAL A 367 13.73 -0.64 2.89
C VAL A 367 13.80 -1.13 1.45
N THR A 368 12.93 -0.63 0.59
CA THR A 368 12.95 -0.86 -0.86
C THR A 368 13.34 0.43 -1.57
N LEU A 369 14.27 0.33 -2.52
CA LEU A 369 14.91 1.45 -3.18
C LEU A 369 14.73 1.33 -4.70
N GLN A 370 14.62 2.48 -5.34
CA GLN A 370 14.69 2.64 -6.79
C GLN A 370 15.60 3.82 -7.12
N TRP A 371 16.41 3.69 -8.16
CA TRP A 371 17.36 4.71 -8.59
C TRP A 371 17.54 4.73 -10.09
N THR A 372 18.05 5.84 -10.62
CA THR A 372 18.65 5.87 -11.96
C THR A 372 20.12 5.47 -11.83
N PRO A 373 20.60 4.42 -12.54
CA PRO A 373 22.00 3.99 -12.48
C PRO A 373 22.97 5.14 -12.81
N ALA A 374 24.16 5.10 -12.22
CA ALA A 374 25.25 5.98 -12.66
C ALA A 374 25.55 5.68 -14.14
N GLY A 375 25.42 6.68 -15.01
CA GLY A 375 25.82 6.55 -16.42
C GLY A 375 27.29 6.13 -16.56
N GLY A 376 27.66 5.57 -17.72
CA GLY A 376 29.02 5.13 -18.01
C GLY A 376 29.23 3.62 -17.82
N ALA A 377 30.39 3.23 -17.28
CA ALA A 377 30.82 1.84 -17.17
C ALA A 377 30.40 1.10 -15.89
N ALA A 378 29.51 1.68 -15.07
CA ALA A 378 28.98 1.01 -13.89
C ALA A 378 28.14 -0.20 -14.32
N THR A 379 28.44 -1.38 -13.78
CA THR A 379 27.69 -2.62 -14.05
C THR A 379 26.73 -2.97 -12.92
N ALA A 380 26.93 -2.39 -11.73
CA ALA A 380 26.07 -2.54 -10.57
C ALA A 380 26.05 -1.26 -9.72
N THR A 381 25.10 -1.19 -8.79
CA THR A 381 25.03 -0.13 -7.78
C THR A 381 25.25 -0.73 -6.39
N LEU A 382 26.25 -0.24 -5.67
CA LEU A 382 26.43 -0.51 -4.25
C LEU A 382 25.52 0.45 -3.47
N ALA A 383 24.45 -0.09 -2.89
CA ALA A 383 23.61 0.65 -1.97
C ALA A 383 24.06 0.37 -0.53
N THR A 384 24.15 1.41 0.29
CA THR A 384 24.47 1.31 1.71
C THR A 384 23.35 1.94 2.53
N LEU A 385 22.75 1.15 3.41
CA LEU A 385 21.80 1.60 4.40
C LEU A 385 22.56 2.03 5.66
N LEU A 386 22.35 3.27 6.06
CA LEU A 386 22.90 3.88 7.26
C LEU A 386 21.83 3.90 8.37
N ASN A 387 22.23 3.67 9.62
CA ASN A 387 21.38 3.87 10.80
C ASN A 387 22.16 4.68 11.84
N GLY A 388 21.65 5.87 12.21
CA GLY A 388 22.34 6.77 13.14
C GLY A 388 23.69 7.29 12.63
N GLY A 389 23.87 7.33 11.30
CA GLY A 389 25.11 7.75 10.63
C GLY A 389 26.16 6.65 10.41
N GLY A 390 25.99 5.47 11.01
CA GLY A 390 26.84 4.29 10.75
C GLY A 390 26.26 3.38 9.66
N ALA A 391 27.10 2.68 8.90
CA ALA A 391 26.66 1.69 7.94
C ALA A 391 26.03 0.48 8.66
N ALA A 392 24.73 0.27 8.45
CA ALA A 392 23.98 -0.86 8.99
C ALA A 392 24.04 -2.08 8.07
N SER A 393 23.93 -1.86 6.76
CA SER A 393 24.02 -2.90 5.73
C SER A 393 24.48 -2.33 4.40
N SER A 394 25.15 -3.14 3.58
CA SER A 394 25.56 -2.77 2.23
C SER A 394 25.41 -3.96 1.29
N ALA A 395 24.86 -3.74 0.09
CA ALA A 395 24.71 -4.78 -0.92
C ALA A 395 24.87 -4.20 -2.33
N GLN A 396 25.40 -5.01 -3.25
CA GLN A 396 25.47 -4.68 -4.67
C GLN A 396 24.23 -5.22 -5.36
N PHE A 397 23.61 -4.37 -6.18
CA PHE A 397 22.44 -4.71 -6.98
C PHE A 397 22.73 -4.50 -8.47
N GLU A 398 22.39 -5.50 -9.27
CA GLU A 398 22.33 -5.38 -10.72
C GLU A 398 20.96 -4.78 -11.11
N GLY A 399 20.95 -3.65 -11.80
CA GLY A 399 19.72 -2.94 -12.19
C GLY A 399 19.46 -1.63 -11.44
N ASP A 400 18.17 -1.26 -11.33
CA ASP A 400 17.67 0.04 -10.88
C ASP A 400 16.89 -0.02 -9.55
N THR A 401 16.86 -1.20 -8.89
CA THR A 401 16.15 -1.43 -7.64
C THR A 401 16.95 -2.30 -6.67
N GLY A 402 16.65 -2.18 -5.37
CA GLY A 402 17.26 -3.01 -4.32
C GLY A 402 16.48 -2.96 -3.02
N SER A 403 16.73 -3.92 -2.12
CA SER A 403 16.06 -3.96 -0.82
C SER A 403 16.95 -4.43 0.32
N PHE A 404 16.65 -3.94 1.53
CA PHE A 404 17.30 -4.30 2.79
C PHE A 404 16.25 -4.68 3.83
N ALA A 405 16.49 -5.71 4.62
CA ALA A 405 15.81 -5.85 5.89
C ALA A 405 16.38 -4.81 6.88
N SER A 406 15.53 -4.12 7.63
CA SER A 406 15.97 -3.13 8.60
C SER A 406 14.96 -2.94 9.74
N ALA A 407 15.47 -2.79 10.95
CA ALA A 407 14.66 -2.33 12.07
C ALA A 407 14.46 -0.80 12.01
N PRO A 408 13.38 -0.26 12.60
CA PRO A 408 13.16 1.18 12.68
C PRO A 408 14.35 1.91 13.32
N GLY A 409 14.67 3.11 12.82
CA GLY A 409 15.80 3.91 13.31
C GLY A 409 16.00 5.21 12.54
N ALA A 410 17.13 5.89 12.75
CA ALA A 410 17.51 7.06 11.97
C ALA A 410 18.13 6.61 10.63
N LEU A 411 17.27 6.13 9.73
CA LEU A 411 17.66 5.48 8.48
C LEU A 411 18.02 6.51 7.40
N ALA A 412 19.13 6.27 6.69
CA ALA A 412 19.51 7.01 5.50
C ALA A 412 20.17 6.08 4.47
N VAL A 413 20.20 6.46 3.19
CA VAL A 413 20.76 5.62 2.11
C VAL A 413 21.77 6.40 1.31
N THR A 414 22.88 5.74 0.95
CA THR A 414 23.85 6.21 -0.05
C THR A 414 23.97 5.20 -1.18
N LEU A 415 24.18 5.69 -2.40
CA LEU A 415 24.41 4.87 -3.60
C LEU A 415 25.79 5.15 -4.19
N GLN A 416 26.42 4.13 -4.75
CA GLN A 416 27.70 4.25 -5.46
C GLN A 416 27.69 3.35 -6.70
N GLY A 417 28.02 3.91 -7.86
CA GLY A 417 28.19 3.11 -9.09
C GLY A 417 29.47 2.28 -9.00
N VAL A 418 29.39 0.98 -9.28
CA VAL A 418 30.53 0.05 -9.19
C VAL A 418 30.60 -0.85 -10.41
N ALA A 419 31.82 -1.24 -10.76
CA ALA A 419 32.15 -2.26 -11.74
C ALA A 419 33.41 -3.02 -11.28
N THR A 420 33.77 -4.09 -11.97
CA THR A 420 34.98 -4.86 -11.65
C THR A 420 36.21 -3.96 -11.67
N GLY A 421 36.80 -3.72 -10.50
CA GLY A 421 37.98 -2.87 -10.34
C GLY A 421 37.72 -1.36 -10.45
N SER A 422 36.47 -0.88 -10.56
CA SER A 422 36.16 0.56 -10.66
C SER A 422 35.02 0.96 -9.74
N ALA A 423 35.16 2.05 -9.00
CA ALA A 423 34.11 2.62 -8.16
C ALA A 423 33.98 4.13 -8.41
N GLY A 424 32.74 4.60 -8.54
CA GLY A 424 32.44 6.02 -8.71
C GLY A 424 32.25 6.76 -7.39
N PRO A 425 31.78 8.02 -7.42
CA PRO A 425 31.54 8.79 -6.21
C PRO A 425 30.35 8.23 -5.42
N VAL A 426 30.39 8.40 -4.10
CA VAL A 426 29.27 8.05 -3.21
C VAL A 426 28.26 9.21 -3.21
N SER A 427 26.97 8.91 -3.36
CA SER A 427 25.91 9.91 -3.25
C SER A 427 25.85 10.51 -1.84
N THR A 428 25.27 11.70 -1.72
CA THR A 428 24.95 12.24 -0.39
C THR A 428 23.93 11.33 0.32
N PRO A 429 24.03 11.13 1.64
CA PRO A 429 23.04 10.37 2.40
C PRO A 429 21.64 10.99 2.30
N LEU A 430 20.65 10.22 1.85
CA LEU A 430 19.25 10.63 1.87
C LEU A 430 18.53 10.00 3.06
N ALA A 431 18.02 10.82 3.97
CA ALA A 431 17.25 10.36 5.13
C ALA A 431 15.89 9.77 4.70
N LEU A 432 15.51 8.63 5.28
CA LEU A 432 14.23 7.97 5.05
C LEU A 432 13.19 8.33 6.13
N ILE A 433 11.92 8.20 5.79
CA ILE A 433 10.82 8.33 6.76
C ILE A 433 10.70 7.00 7.51
N ALA A 434 11.27 6.93 8.72
CA ALA A 434 11.28 5.70 9.51
C ALA A 434 10.18 5.63 10.59
N ALA A 435 9.57 6.76 10.95
CA ALA A 435 8.48 6.81 11.92
C ALA A 435 7.12 6.71 11.24
N ALA A 436 6.18 6.02 11.89
CA ALA A 436 4.80 5.97 11.47
C ALA A 436 3.99 7.08 12.18
N PRO A 437 3.02 7.71 11.51
CA PRO A 437 2.06 8.60 12.15
C PRO A 437 1.17 7.84 13.16
N GLU A 438 0.83 8.48 14.27
CA GLU A 438 -0.09 7.94 15.29
C GLU A 438 -1.45 8.65 15.18
N ILE A 439 -2.52 7.89 14.97
CA ILE A 439 -3.88 8.43 14.95
C ILE A 439 -4.28 8.82 16.38
N GLN A 440 -4.76 10.06 16.55
CA GLN A 440 -5.22 10.62 17.83
C GLN A 440 -6.73 10.52 18.02
N SER A 441 -7.54 10.58 16.97
CA SER A 441 -8.98 10.35 17.05
C SER A 441 -9.60 9.98 15.71
N ILE A 442 -10.72 9.26 15.77
CA ILE A 442 -11.60 8.96 14.62
C ILE A 442 -13.02 9.28 15.09
N GLU A 443 -13.58 10.37 14.59
CA GLU A 443 -14.84 10.91 15.11
C GLU A 443 -15.84 11.15 13.99
N PHE A 444 -16.97 10.45 14.03
CA PHE A 444 -18.09 10.77 13.18
C PHE A 444 -18.91 11.94 13.75
N ALA A 445 -19.13 12.95 12.91
CA ALA A 445 -20.10 14.00 13.17
C ALA A 445 -21.53 13.47 12.99
N ALA A 446 -22.51 14.22 13.54
CA ALA A 446 -23.92 13.87 13.45
C ALA A 446 -24.46 13.82 12.00
N ASP A 447 -23.77 14.45 11.04
CA ASP A 447 -24.10 14.43 9.61
C ASP A 447 -23.46 13.28 8.83
N GLY A 448 -22.74 12.38 9.51
CA GLY A 448 -22.12 11.20 8.91
C GLY A 448 -20.72 11.42 8.32
N ARG A 449 -20.15 12.64 8.40
CA ARG A 449 -18.75 12.89 8.04
C ARG A 449 -17.81 12.37 9.12
N CYS A 450 -16.67 11.79 8.73
CA CYS A 450 -15.69 11.22 9.65
C CYS A 450 -14.43 12.08 9.69
N THR A 451 -14.09 12.62 10.86
CA THR A 451 -12.86 13.38 11.08
C THR A 451 -11.81 12.45 11.67
N VAL A 452 -10.63 12.40 11.04
CA VAL A 452 -9.49 11.63 11.53
C VAL A 452 -8.39 12.61 11.90
N THR A 453 -7.82 12.48 13.11
CA THR A 453 -6.70 13.29 13.57
C THR A 453 -5.46 12.44 13.84
N TRP A 454 -4.25 12.95 13.58
CA TRP A 454 -3.00 12.19 13.77
C TRP A 454 -1.78 13.08 14.05
N THR A 455 -0.71 12.49 14.58
CA THR A 455 0.57 13.15 14.86
C THR A 455 1.39 13.37 13.59
N THR A 456 2.10 14.50 13.51
CA THR A 456 3.02 14.74 12.39
C THR A 456 4.30 13.93 12.49
N VAL A 457 4.77 13.43 11.34
CA VAL A 457 6.08 12.76 11.22
C VAL A 457 7.11 13.74 10.65
N ALA A 458 8.29 13.82 11.28
CA ALA A 458 9.38 14.65 10.80
C ALA A 458 9.81 14.23 9.38
N GLY A 459 9.96 15.21 8.48
CA GLY A 459 10.33 14.99 7.08
C GLY A 459 9.17 14.59 6.16
N ALA A 460 7.94 14.44 6.67
CA ALA A 460 6.76 14.17 5.85
C ALA A 460 6.27 15.44 5.10
N GLY A 461 5.94 15.30 3.81
CA GLY A 461 5.30 16.32 2.98
C GLY A 461 3.83 16.04 2.65
N SER A 462 3.36 14.81 2.82
CA SER A 462 1.95 14.40 2.71
C SER A 462 1.69 13.11 3.49
N TYR A 463 0.43 12.72 3.60
CA TYR A 463 0.01 11.50 4.29
C TYR A 463 -0.88 10.65 3.39
N ARG A 464 -0.80 9.33 3.53
CA ARG A 464 -1.64 8.36 2.81
C ARG A 464 -2.51 7.60 3.80
N PHE A 465 -3.72 7.26 3.37
CA PHE A 465 -4.67 6.50 4.17
C PHE A 465 -4.82 5.09 3.59
N ALA A 466 -4.60 4.09 4.43
CA ALA A 466 -4.90 2.71 4.14
C ALA A 466 -6.21 2.34 4.84
N LEU A 467 -7.27 2.18 4.05
CA LEU A 467 -8.55 1.66 4.54
C LEU A 467 -8.57 0.14 4.37
N LEU A 468 -8.56 -0.57 5.48
CA LEU A 468 -8.58 -2.03 5.53
C LEU A 468 -10.02 -2.46 5.78
N ARG A 469 -10.69 -2.95 4.74
CA ARG A 469 -12.01 -3.59 4.86
C ARG A 469 -11.78 -5.05 5.25
N SER A 470 -12.67 -5.62 6.07
CA SER A 470 -12.64 -7.06 6.38
C SER A 470 -12.63 -7.91 5.10
N GLY A 471 -11.44 -8.34 4.65
CA GLY A 471 -11.23 -9.09 3.39
C GLY A 471 -10.37 -8.42 2.31
N GLY A 472 -9.87 -7.18 2.48
CA GLY A 472 -8.94 -6.56 1.52
C GLY A 472 -8.66 -5.06 1.76
N SER A 473 -7.51 -4.58 1.27
CA SER A 473 -7.10 -3.18 1.36
C SER A 473 -7.68 -2.34 0.21
N VAL A 474 -8.34 -1.23 0.53
CA VAL A 474 -8.65 -0.15 -0.42
C VAL A 474 -7.80 1.05 -0.02
N ALA A 475 -6.88 1.48 -0.87
CA ALA A 475 -6.15 2.73 -0.64
C ALA A 475 -7.08 3.90 -0.97
N ILE A 476 -7.15 4.89 -0.08
CA ILE A 476 -7.78 6.19 -0.38
C ILE A 476 -6.66 7.15 -0.81
N ASP A 477 -6.98 8.07 -1.71
CA ASP A 477 -6.04 9.06 -2.25
C ASP A 477 -5.22 9.77 -1.16
N PRO A 478 -3.95 10.12 -1.44
CA PRO A 478 -3.09 10.82 -0.50
C PRO A 478 -3.66 12.20 -0.14
N VAL A 479 -3.62 12.54 1.15
CA VAL A 479 -3.98 13.86 1.67
C VAL A 479 -2.71 14.71 1.79
N THR A 480 -2.67 15.84 1.10
CA THR A 480 -1.54 16.78 1.12
C THR A 480 -1.40 17.42 2.51
N ALA A 481 -0.17 17.49 3.04
CA ALA A 481 0.06 18.00 4.39
C ALA A 481 -0.25 19.50 4.50
N GLN A 482 -0.91 19.88 5.58
CA GLN A 482 -0.88 21.22 6.18
C GLN A 482 0.13 21.22 7.36
N SER A 483 0.58 22.39 7.82
CA SER A 483 1.55 22.47 8.93
C SER A 483 0.85 22.61 10.29
N GLY A 484 1.18 21.75 11.26
CA GLY A 484 0.68 21.80 12.64
C GLY A 484 1.27 20.65 13.48
N ALA A 485 1.10 20.64 14.81
CA ALA A 485 1.51 19.50 15.64
C ALA A 485 0.56 18.29 15.51
N THR A 486 -0.69 18.57 15.18
CA THR A 486 -1.74 17.58 14.87
C THR A 486 -2.29 17.89 13.48
N MET A 487 -2.51 16.84 12.72
CA MET A 487 -3.14 16.87 11.40
C MET A 487 -4.57 16.40 11.49
N SER A 488 -5.43 16.87 10.60
CA SER A 488 -6.82 16.42 10.50
C SER A 488 -7.27 16.34 9.05
N THR A 489 -8.16 15.39 8.75
CA THR A 489 -8.89 15.32 7.48
C THR A 489 -10.34 14.91 7.74
N VAL A 490 -11.24 15.34 6.86
CA VAL A 490 -12.66 14.97 6.90
C VAL A 490 -12.96 14.08 5.72
N LEU A 491 -13.30 12.83 6.00
CA LEU A 491 -13.82 11.87 5.04
C LEU A 491 -15.32 12.15 4.80
N PRO A 492 -15.76 12.24 3.53
CA PRO A 492 -17.16 12.49 3.20
C PRO A 492 -18.12 11.48 3.81
N ALA A 493 -19.38 11.90 4.02
CA ALA A 493 -20.43 10.96 4.36
C ALA A 493 -20.57 9.89 3.26
N GLY A 494 -20.79 8.64 3.66
CA GLY A 494 -20.88 7.50 2.73
C GLY A 494 -19.54 6.90 2.31
N THR A 495 -18.39 7.37 2.82
CA THR A 495 -17.09 6.70 2.62
C THR A 495 -17.08 5.26 3.15
N PHE A 496 -17.80 4.99 4.23
CA PHE A 496 -17.88 3.68 4.87
C PHE A 496 -19.25 3.07 4.64
N ASP A 497 -19.29 1.86 4.08
CA ASP A 497 -20.52 1.09 3.95
C ASP A 497 -20.79 0.38 5.28
N PRO A 498 -21.90 0.69 5.98
CA PRO A 498 -22.19 0.13 7.30
C PRO A 498 -22.30 -1.40 7.31
N GLN A 499 -22.31 -2.09 6.17
CA GLN A 499 -22.33 -3.55 6.12
C GLN A 499 -20.98 -4.21 6.49
N TYR A 500 -19.87 -3.47 6.43
CA TYR A 500 -18.52 -4.03 6.61
C TYR A 500 -17.79 -3.44 7.81
N GLY A 501 -16.86 -4.22 8.37
CA GLY A 501 -15.90 -3.74 9.36
C GLY A 501 -14.70 -3.09 8.68
N TYR A 502 -14.24 -1.96 9.22
CA TYR A 502 -13.11 -1.21 8.69
C TYR A 502 -12.06 -0.98 9.76
N SER A 503 -10.80 -0.89 9.33
CA SER A 503 -9.74 -0.28 10.11
C SER A 503 -8.93 0.70 9.27
N LEU A 504 -8.37 1.71 9.91
CA LEU A 504 -7.67 2.80 9.26
C LEU A 504 -6.23 2.86 9.77
N ALA A 505 -5.27 2.91 8.85
CA ALA A 505 -3.87 3.20 9.14
C ALA A 505 -3.39 4.37 8.27
N ILE A 506 -2.45 5.16 8.80
CA ILE A 506 -1.88 6.32 8.10
C ILE A 506 -0.40 6.08 7.87
N GLY A 507 0.10 6.41 6.69
CA GLY A 507 1.54 6.45 6.37
C GLY A 507 1.96 7.86 5.97
N ALA A 508 3.23 8.19 6.18
CA ALA A 508 3.80 9.46 5.76
C ALA A 508 4.52 9.32 4.39
N ASN A 509 4.40 10.35 3.55
CA ASN A 509 5.07 10.46 2.26
C ASN A 509 5.85 11.78 2.20
N ALA A 510 6.91 11.85 1.40
CA ALA A 510 7.60 13.10 1.11
C ALA A 510 8.31 13.06 -0.24
N THR A 511 8.88 14.20 -0.63
CA THR A 511 9.82 14.28 -1.73
C THR A 511 11.06 15.03 -1.24
N ALA A 512 12.21 14.37 -1.31
CA ALA A 512 13.50 14.95 -0.91
C ALA A 512 14.53 14.71 -2.01
N SER A 513 15.18 15.79 -2.48
CA SER A 513 16.17 15.72 -3.57
C SER A 513 15.66 15.02 -4.83
N GLY A 514 14.37 15.17 -5.17
CA GLY A 514 13.73 14.51 -6.32
C GLY A 514 13.34 13.04 -6.11
N CYS A 515 13.63 12.46 -4.94
CA CYS A 515 13.25 11.11 -4.58
C CYS A 515 11.90 11.07 -3.86
N ALA A 516 10.98 10.20 -4.30
CA ALA A 516 9.74 9.90 -3.59
C ALA A 516 10.01 9.01 -2.36
N LEU A 517 9.76 9.55 -1.18
CA LEU A 517 9.93 8.87 0.10
C LEU A 517 8.59 8.40 0.64
N THR A 518 8.55 7.16 1.12
CA THR A 518 7.36 6.54 1.68
C THR A 518 7.71 5.85 3.00
N GLY A 519 7.06 6.24 4.08
CA GLY A 519 7.24 5.67 5.42
C GLY A 519 6.25 4.55 5.75
N PRO A 520 6.43 3.90 6.91
CA PRO A 520 5.62 2.77 7.33
C PRO A 520 4.18 3.20 7.63
N LEU A 521 3.24 2.25 7.51
CA LEU A 521 1.88 2.45 8.02
C LEU A 521 1.88 2.38 9.55
N GLY A 522 1.14 3.28 10.18
CA GLY A 522 0.86 3.23 11.61
C GLY A 522 -0.01 2.03 11.99
N VAL A 523 -0.28 1.90 13.29
CA VAL A 523 -1.19 0.88 13.80
C VAL A 523 -2.59 1.11 13.21
N ALA A 524 -3.17 0.07 12.64
CA ALA A 524 -4.54 0.13 12.14
C ALA A 524 -5.53 0.18 13.30
N LEU A 525 -6.41 1.18 13.29
CA LEU A 525 -7.43 1.36 14.32
C LEU A 525 -8.82 1.04 13.76
N PRO A 526 -9.71 0.43 14.55
CA PRO A 526 -11.07 0.13 14.09
C PRO A 526 -11.81 1.43 13.77
N VAL A 527 -12.61 1.40 12.71
CA VAL A 527 -13.58 2.45 12.38
C VAL A 527 -14.96 1.84 12.57
N ILE A 528 -15.73 2.40 13.49
CA ILE A 528 -17.13 1.99 13.69
C ILE A 528 -17.97 2.69 12.63
N ALA A 529 -18.50 1.94 11.67
CA ALA A 529 -19.24 2.50 10.54
C ALA A 529 -20.76 2.46 10.74
N ARG A 530 -21.25 1.73 11.76
CA ARG A 530 -22.68 1.62 12.08
C ARG A 530 -23.09 2.53 13.22
N ALA A 531 -24.19 3.27 13.02
CA ALA A 531 -24.91 3.87 14.14
C ALA A 531 -25.67 2.78 14.92
N PRO A 532 -25.83 2.91 16.24
CA PRO A 532 -26.76 2.11 17.02
C PRO A 532 -28.16 2.07 16.38
N GLN A 533 -28.77 0.88 16.32
CA GLN A 533 -30.08 0.69 15.68
C GLN A 533 -31.16 0.45 16.73
N GLY A 534 -32.41 0.76 16.36
CA GLY A 534 -33.56 0.50 17.24
C GLY A 534 -33.52 1.27 18.56
N VAL A 535 -32.95 2.48 18.56
CA VAL A 535 -32.88 3.32 19.76
C VAL A 535 -34.30 3.68 20.20
N SER A 536 -34.71 3.12 21.34
CA SER A 536 -35.93 3.46 22.05
C SER A 536 -35.58 4.39 23.20
N LEU A 537 -36.32 5.49 23.31
CA LEU A 537 -36.10 6.53 24.29
C LEU A 537 -37.36 6.73 25.12
N ARG A 538 -37.20 6.78 26.44
CA ARG A 538 -38.19 7.30 27.38
C ARG A 538 -37.54 8.40 28.20
N PHE A 539 -38.18 9.56 28.27
CA PHE A 539 -37.72 10.68 29.06
C PHE A 539 -38.80 11.08 30.06
N ASP A 540 -38.49 11.12 31.36
CA ASP A 540 -39.44 11.44 32.43
C ASP A 540 -39.39 12.92 32.89
N GLY A 541 -38.76 13.79 32.10
CA GLY A 541 -38.54 15.19 32.45
C GLY A 541 -37.24 15.46 33.23
N ALA A 542 -36.62 14.42 33.81
CA ALA A 542 -35.36 14.52 34.52
C ALA A 542 -34.31 13.47 34.09
N THR A 543 -34.74 12.28 33.69
CA THR A 543 -33.91 11.13 33.35
C THR A 543 -34.32 10.57 32.00
N VAL A 544 -33.34 10.35 31.12
CA VAL A 544 -33.54 9.60 29.88
C VAL A 544 -33.19 8.13 30.13
N THR A 545 -34.13 7.24 29.83
CA THR A 545 -33.94 5.80 29.76
C THR A 545 -33.90 5.39 28.29
N LEU A 546 -32.83 4.73 27.89
CA LEU A 546 -32.53 4.38 26.51
C LEU A 546 -32.25 2.87 26.41
N VAL A 547 -32.75 2.26 25.35
CA VAL A 547 -32.45 0.87 24.96
C VAL A 547 -32.14 0.86 23.47
N TRP A 548 -31.13 0.12 23.03
CA TRP A 548 -30.80 -0.04 21.62
C TRP A 548 -30.25 -1.43 21.31
N ALA A 549 -30.07 -1.74 20.03
CA ALA A 549 -29.36 -2.95 19.62
C ALA A 549 -27.85 -2.73 19.71
N ALA A 550 -27.13 -3.70 20.30
CA ALA A 550 -25.67 -3.65 20.36
C ALA A 550 -25.06 -3.58 18.95
N VAL A 551 -24.07 -2.71 18.76
CA VAL A 551 -23.34 -2.59 17.49
C VAL A 551 -22.36 -3.78 17.39
N PRO A 552 -22.48 -4.65 16.36
CA PRO A 552 -21.70 -5.89 16.27
C PRO A 552 -20.25 -5.67 15.78
N ASP A 553 -19.86 -4.43 15.51
CA ASP A 553 -18.54 -4.10 14.97
C ASP A 553 -17.44 -4.47 16.00
N ALA A 554 -16.38 -5.14 15.54
CA ALA A 554 -15.28 -5.55 16.40
C ALA A 554 -14.57 -4.33 17.01
N GLY A 555 -14.36 -4.34 18.33
CA GLY A 555 -13.65 -3.29 19.06
C GLY A 555 -14.55 -2.26 19.76
N VAL A 556 -15.88 -2.32 19.58
CA VAL A 556 -16.82 -1.54 20.41
C VAL A 556 -16.69 -2.00 21.87
N ILE A 557 -16.40 -1.05 22.76
CA ILE A 557 -16.27 -1.26 24.22
C ILE A 557 -17.40 -0.62 25.03
N GLY A 558 -18.24 0.17 24.37
CA GLY A 558 -19.34 0.88 25.01
C GLY A 558 -19.98 1.90 24.08
N TYR A 559 -20.72 2.82 24.69
CA TYR A 559 -21.51 3.84 24.02
C TYR A 559 -21.41 5.17 24.77
N ARG A 560 -21.39 6.26 24.01
CA ARG A 560 -21.51 7.62 24.51
C ARG A 560 -22.93 8.12 24.23
N VAL A 561 -23.57 8.66 25.25
CA VAL A 561 -24.88 9.30 25.15
C VAL A 561 -24.70 10.80 25.34
N SER A 562 -25.24 11.59 24.42
CA SER A 562 -25.16 13.05 24.46
C SER A 562 -26.51 13.71 24.20
N LEU A 563 -26.77 14.84 24.86
CA LEU A 563 -27.87 15.74 24.56
C LEU A 563 -27.45 16.71 23.45
N LEU A 564 -28.18 16.72 22.34
CA LEU A 564 -28.03 17.69 21.26
C LEU A 564 -29.06 18.81 21.46
N SER A 565 -28.57 20.00 21.84
CA SER A 565 -29.38 21.21 22.02
C SER A 565 -28.81 22.37 21.20
N GLY A 566 -29.64 23.03 20.38
CA GLY A 566 -29.20 24.13 19.52
C GLY A 566 -28.03 23.79 18.58
N GLY A 567 -27.90 22.51 18.19
CA GLY A 567 -26.78 22.00 17.38
C GLY A 567 -25.50 21.66 18.17
N THR A 568 -25.48 21.89 19.48
CA THR A 568 -24.35 21.56 20.36
C THR A 568 -24.62 20.25 21.10
N ALA A 569 -23.69 19.29 21.00
CA ALA A 569 -23.78 18.01 21.73
C ALA A 569 -23.06 18.10 23.08
N THR A 570 -23.77 17.82 24.16
CA THR A 570 -23.25 17.75 25.55
C THR A 570 -23.29 16.30 26.02
N ILE A 571 -22.16 15.77 26.49
CA ILE A 571 -22.07 14.38 26.96
C ILE A 571 -22.87 14.22 28.26
N LEU A 572 -23.80 13.27 28.27
CA LEU A 572 -24.57 12.89 29.46
C LEU A 572 -23.89 11.73 30.21
N GLY A 573 -23.26 10.80 29.49
CA GLY A 573 -22.54 9.68 30.08
C GLY A 573 -21.99 8.69 29.05
N GLU A 574 -21.12 7.79 29.52
CA GLU A 574 -20.62 6.65 28.77
C GLU A 574 -21.02 5.36 29.49
N VAL A 575 -21.48 4.36 28.74
CA VAL A 575 -21.99 3.08 29.25
C VAL A 575 -21.39 1.92 28.46
N SER A 576 -21.18 0.75 29.07
CA SER A 576 -20.68 -0.44 28.37
C SER A 576 -21.77 -1.26 27.69
N GLU A 577 -23.00 -1.18 28.20
CA GLU A 577 -24.14 -1.96 27.76
C GLU A 577 -25.03 -1.17 26.79
N PRO A 578 -25.87 -1.84 25.97
CA PRO A 578 -26.81 -1.18 25.07
C PRO A 578 -28.07 -0.64 25.79
N TYR A 579 -27.85 -0.09 26.98
CA TYR A 579 -28.83 0.45 27.90
C TYR A 579 -28.21 1.62 28.68
N ALA A 580 -28.97 2.69 28.88
CA ALA A 580 -28.57 3.79 29.73
C ALA A 580 -29.78 4.41 30.44
N ALA A 581 -29.59 4.78 31.71
CA ALA A 581 -30.49 5.67 32.45
C ALA A 581 -29.66 6.85 32.97
N LEU A 582 -29.83 8.03 32.37
CA LEU A 582 -28.95 9.19 32.60
C LEU A 582 -29.76 10.45 32.92
N PRO A 583 -29.33 11.25 33.91
CA PRO A 583 -29.98 12.52 34.21
C PRO A 583 -29.74 13.53 33.08
N VAL A 584 -30.75 14.37 32.82
CA VAL A 584 -30.73 15.42 31.80
C VAL A 584 -31.17 16.72 32.46
N THR A 585 -30.38 17.79 32.29
CA THR A 585 -30.70 19.13 32.82
C THR A 585 -30.53 20.17 31.72
N GLY A 586 -31.28 21.28 31.81
CA GLY A 586 -31.19 22.38 30.84
C GLY A 586 -31.66 22.02 29.43
N TRP A 587 -32.61 21.08 29.30
CA TRP A 587 -33.15 20.61 28.04
C TRP A 587 -34.27 21.51 27.49
N ALA A 588 -34.48 21.45 26.18
CA ALA A 588 -35.60 22.05 25.45
C ALA A 588 -36.44 20.98 24.73
N ALA A 589 -37.70 21.30 24.39
CA ALA A 589 -38.63 20.33 23.81
C ALA A 589 -38.18 19.78 22.44
N ASP A 590 -37.41 20.56 21.68
CA ASP A 590 -36.87 20.24 20.37
C ASP A 590 -35.48 19.56 20.42
N ASP A 591 -34.93 19.34 21.61
CA ASP A 591 -33.67 18.64 21.78
C ASP A 591 -33.75 17.19 21.31
N SER A 592 -32.58 16.60 21.04
CA SER A 592 -32.46 15.20 20.67
C SER A 592 -31.38 14.51 21.48
N ILE A 593 -31.49 13.21 21.66
CA ILE A 593 -30.41 12.38 22.18
C ILE A 593 -29.62 11.78 21.01
N LEU A 594 -28.30 11.78 21.17
CA LEU A 594 -27.35 11.10 20.31
C LEU A 594 -26.78 9.89 21.06
N VAL A 595 -26.86 8.72 20.44
CA VAL A 595 -26.18 7.51 20.93
C VAL A 595 -25.10 7.12 19.91
N GLN A 596 -23.85 7.06 20.36
CA GLN A 596 -22.68 6.72 19.55
C GLN A 596 -21.95 5.54 20.15
N ALA A 597 -21.56 4.56 19.35
CA ALA A 597 -20.67 3.50 19.80
C ALA A 597 -19.23 4.03 19.97
N VAL A 598 -18.53 3.50 20.97
CA VAL A 598 -17.17 3.87 21.35
C VAL A 598 -16.27 2.64 21.22
N ALA A 599 -15.10 2.78 20.58
CA ALA A 599 -14.09 1.73 20.54
C ALA A 599 -12.82 2.13 21.32
N ALA A 600 -12.16 1.13 21.92
CA ALA A 600 -10.92 1.33 22.65
C ALA A 600 -9.75 1.60 21.70
N GLN A 601 -8.85 2.47 22.13
CA GLN A 601 -7.52 2.63 21.54
C GLN A 601 -6.49 1.77 22.27
N PRO A 602 -5.61 1.03 21.57
CA PRO A 602 -4.60 0.20 22.22
C PRO A 602 -3.44 0.99 22.86
N GLN A 603 -3.22 2.26 22.51
CA GLN A 603 -1.96 2.97 22.80
C GLN A 603 -2.08 4.30 23.58
N SER A 604 -3.29 4.85 23.79
CA SER A 604 -3.49 6.08 24.56
C SER A 604 -4.87 6.11 25.22
N ALA A 605 -4.91 6.38 26.53
CA ALA A 605 -6.16 6.49 27.31
C ALA A 605 -6.99 7.75 27.00
N ALA A 606 -6.51 8.64 26.13
CA ALA A 606 -7.16 9.93 25.82
C ALA A 606 -7.77 10.01 24.41
N ALA A 607 -7.47 9.06 23.53
CA ALA A 607 -7.90 9.03 22.13
C ALA A 607 -9.20 8.20 21.99
N LEU A 608 -10.27 8.80 21.44
CA LEU A 608 -11.57 8.14 21.29
C LEU A 608 -11.88 7.83 19.83
N VAL A 609 -12.40 6.62 19.57
CA VAL A 609 -13.06 6.27 18.31
C VAL A 609 -14.57 6.35 18.54
N LEU A 610 -15.22 7.32 17.91
CA LEU A 610 -16.66 7.53 17.97
C LEU A 610 -17.30 7.15 16.64
N GLY A 611 -18.21 6.17 16.67
CA GLY A 611 -19.03 5.82 15.51
C GLY A 611 -20.12 6.87 15.21
N PRO A 612 -20.84 6.69 14.08
CA PRO A 612 -21.99 7.52 13.74
C PRO A 612 -23.05 7.54 14.84
N ALA A 613 -23.74 8.68 14.97
CA ALA A 613 -24.77 8.87 15.98
C ALA A 613 -26.14 8.40 15.48
N ALA A 614 -26.85 7.66 16.34
CA ALA A 614 -28.29 7.52 16.23
C ALA A 614 -28.96 8.72 16.92
N LYS A 615 -29.76 9.48 16.16
CA LYS A 615 -30.46 10.67 16.66
C LYS A 615 -31.94 10.34 16.92
N VAL A 616 -32.39 10.56 18.15
CA VAL A 616 -33.80 10.37 18.55
C VAL A 616 -34.29 11.64 19.25
N PRO A 617 -35.50 12.16 18.93
CA PRO A 617 -36.09 13.28 19.67
C PRO A 617 -36.15 12.98 21.17
N LEU A 618 -35.79 13.97 22.01
CA LEU A 618 -35.82 13.80 23.47
C LEU A 618 -37.25 13.61 23.98
N THR A 619 -38.22 14.26 23.33
CA THR A 619 -39.63 14.22 23.72
C THR A 619 -40.44 13.55 22.62
N SER A 620 -41.54 12.91 23.01
CA SER A 620 -42.45 12.21 22.11
C SER A 620 -43.90 12.50 22.49
N LEU A 621 -44.81 12.29 21.55
CA LEU A 621 -46.23 12.45 21.79
C LEU A 621 -46.69 11.44 22.85
N GLY A 622 -47.33 11.94 23.91
CA GLY A 622 -47.92 11.16 24.98
C GLY A 622 -49.19 11.82 25.51
N LEU A 623 -49.85 11.17 26.46
CA LEU A 623 -50.99 11.73 27.17
C LEU A 623 -50.52 12.25 28.53
N PHE A 624 -50.60 13.56 28.71
CA PHE A 624 -50.13 14.24 29.91
C PHE A 624 -51.32 14.64 30.77
N LEU A 625 -51.09 14.70 32.08
CA LEU A 625 -52.08 15.15 33.05
C LEU A 625 -51.89 16.63 33.39
N SER A 626 -52.99 17.28 33.70
CA SER A 626 -53.02 18.64 34.26
C SER A 626 -52.20 18.77 35.54
N ALA A 627 -51.69 19.97 35.80
CA ALA A 627 -51.04 20.34 37.06
C ALA A 627 -51.76 21.54 37.71
N GLY A 628 -51.74 21.63 39.04
CA GLY A 628 -52.26 22.77 39.81
C GLY A 628 -53.75 22.72 40.17
N ASP A 629 -54.36 23.89 40.40
CA ASP A 629 -55.74 24.09 40.91
C ASP A 629 -56.84 24.06 39.81
N THR A 630 -56.53 23.55 38.62
CA THR A 630 -57.51 23.37 37.53
C THR A 630 -58.23 22.02 37.65
N ALA A 631 -59.37 21.88 36.98
CA ALA A 631 -60.08 20.60 36.90
C ALA A 631 -59.13 19.49 36.39
N PRO A 632 -59.20 18.24 36.93
CA PRO A 632 -58.35 17.16 36.48
C PRO A 632 -58.62 16.82 35.01
N TYR A 633 -57.61 17.00 34.16
CA TYR A 633 -57.71 16.71 32.73
C TYR A 633 -56.49 15.95 32.19
N ILE A 634 -56.71 15.31 31.04
CA ILE A 634 -55.71 14.59 30.25
C ILE A 634 -55.74 15.11 28.82
N ALA A 635 -54.56 15.33 28.22
CA ALA A 635 -54.46 15.83 26.85
C ALA A 635 -53.21 15.28 26.14
N PRO A 636 -53.25 15.12 24.80
CA PRO A 636 -52.05 14.85 24.03
C PRO A 636 -51.09 16.04 24.10
N ALA A 637 -49.83 15.78 24.41
CA ALA A 637 -48.76 16.78 24.40
C ALA A 637 -47.41 16.09 24.17
N GLN A 638 -46.34 16.87 24.03
CA GLN A 638 -44.97 16.35 24.00
C GLN A 638 -44.24 16.54 25.34
N VAL A 639 -44.68 17.52 26.14
CA VAL A 639 -44.04 17.92 27.40
C VAL A 639 -45.08 18.39 28.42
N ALA A 640 -44.72 18.38 29.71
CA ALA A 640 -45.42 19.08 30.78
C ALA A 640 -44.67 20.37 31.19
N PRO A 641 -45.35 21.42 31.69
CA PRO A 641 -46.81 21.57 31.77
C PRO A 641 -47.45 21.65 30.38
N ILE A 642 -48.68 21.17 30.27
CA ILE A 642 -49.39 21.08 28.99
C ILE A 642 -49.73 22.49 28.52
N ALA A 643 -49.17 22.89 27.36
CA ALA A 643 -49.58 24.10 26.67
C ALA A 643 -50.69 23.78 25.65
N PRO A 644 -51.72 24.65 25.49
CA PRO A 644 -52.70 24.48 24.43
C PRO A 644 -52.05 24.43 23.05
N SER A 645 -52.35 23.39 22.29
CA SER A 645 -51.85 23.18 20.92
C SER A 645 -52.97 22.69 20.02
N ASP A 646 -52.82 22.84 18.72
CA ASP A 646 -53.78 22.28 17.77
C ASP A 646 -53.75 20.74 17.87
N VAL A 647 -54.92 20.14 18.08
CA VAL A 647 -55.09 18.68 18.03
C VAL A 647 -55.71 18.34 16.69
N VAL A 648 -54.92 17.70 15.82
CA VAL A 648 -55.33 17.33 14.47
C VAL A 648 -55.47 15.81 14.39
N ILE A 649 -56.70 15.35 14.14
CA ILE A 649 -57.07 13.95 14.01
C ILE A 649 -57.31 13.65 12.54
N LEU A 650 -56.57 12.69 11.99
CA LEU A 650 -56.76 12.21 10.62
C LEU A 650 -57.82 11.10 10.62
N LEU A 651 -58.73 11.17 9.65
CA LEU A 651 -59.91 10.32 9.57
C LEU A 651 -60.01 9.65 8.19
N PRO A 652 -60.54 8.42 8.12
CA PRO A 652 -60.78 7.71 6.87
C PRO A 652 -61.91 8.37 6.08
N ASP A 653 -62.29 7.79 4.94
CA ASP A 653 -63.47 8.24 4.23
C ASP A 653 -64.74 8.03 5.09
N LEU A 654 -65.44 9.14 5.38
CA LEU A 654 -66.58 9.16 6.29
C LEU A 654 -67.92 9.08 5.54
N PHE A 655 -67.95 9.46 4.27
CA PHE A 655 -69.17 9.69 3.50
C PHE A 655 -69.15 8.89 2.19
N PRO A 656 -70.30 8.42 1.70
CA PRO A 656 -70.38 7.83 0.35
C PRO A 656 -69.97 8.81 -0.78
N SER A 657 -70.12 10.10 -0.53
CA SER A 657 -69.68 11.20 -1.40
C SER A 657 -69.35 12.42 -0.53
N VAL A 658 -68.32 13.19 -0.90
CA VAL A 658 -67.91 14.39 -0.16
C VAL A 658 -69.09 15.38 -0.03
N PRO A 659 -69.49 15.78 1.18
CA PRO A 659 -70.58 16.73 1.39
C PRO A 659 -70.19 18.18 1.07
N ASP A 660 -71.18 19.00 0.68
CA ASP A 660 -71.05 20.44 0.46
C ASP A 660 -72.22 21.19 1.14
N PRO A 661 -71.98 21.98 2.21
CA PRO A 661 -70.69 22.20 2.87
C PRO A 661 -70.25 20.99 3.71
N ILE A 662 -68.93 20.85 3.94
CA ILE A 662 -68.39 19.90 4.91
C ILE A 662 -68.78 20.36 6.33
N PRO A 663 -69.26 19.46 7.21
CA PRO A 663 -69.64 19.83 8.57
C PRO A 663 -68.52 20.52 9.36
N ASP A 664 -68.78 21.74 9.81
CA ASP A 664 -67.87 22.56 10.62
C ASP A 664 -68.66 23.13 11.81
N VAL A 665 -68.45 22.55 12.99
CA VAL A 665 -69.15 22.93 14.23
C VAL A 665 -68.11 23.17 15.31
N ALA A 666 -67.70 24.43 15.50
CA ALA A 666 -66.66 24.80 16.46
C ALA A 666 -66.91 24.17 17.85
N PRO A 667 -65.89 23.55 18.48
CA PRO A 667 -64.48 23.54 18.08
C PRO A 667 -64.08 22.46 17.06
N PHE A 668 -65.02 21.65 16.57
CA PHE A 668 -64.79 20.54 15.66
C PHE A 668 -64.80 20.99 14.19
N ALA A 669 -63.62 21.32 13.66
CA ALA A 669 -63.46 21.73 12.26
C ALA A 669 -63.01 20.57 11.37
N LEU A 670 -63.93 20.01 10.58
CA LEU A 670 -63.63 18.94 9.61
C LEU A 670 -63.27 19.56 8.25
N ALA A 671 -62.18 19.10 7.65
CA ALA A 671 -61.75 19.52 6.32
C ALA A 671 -61.16 18.34 5.53
N LEU A 672 -61.08 18.48 4.20
CA LEU A 672 -60.31 17.56 3.37
C LEU A 672 -58.81 17.72 3.64
N ILE A 673 -58.04 16.65 3.45
CA ILE A 673 -56.58 16.69 3.53
C ILE A 673 -55.96 17.43 2.30
N GLY A 674 -56.76 17.71 1.26
CA GLY A 674 -56.41 18.20 -0.08
C GLY A 674 -55.67 19.54 -0.25
N ASP A 675 -55.27 20.20 0.84
CA ASP A 675 -54.35 21.36 0.82
C ASP A 675 -52.94 21.02 1.33
N ALA A 676 -52.65 19.74 1.64
CA ALA A 676 -51.31 19.30 2.04
C ALA A 676 -50.36 19.22 0.82
N PRO A 677 -49.06 19.53 0.97
CA PRO A 677 -48.07 19.41 -0.11
C PRO A 677 -48.14 18.02 -0.76
N GLN A 678 -48.25 17.97 -2.09
CA GLN A 678 -48.16 16.72 -2.86
C GLN A 678 -46.88 15.95 -2.50
N GLY A 679 -47.01 14.90 -1.70
CA GLY A 679 -45.91 14.08 -1.18
C GLY A 679 -46.20 13.39 0.15
N SER A 680 -47.18 13.90 0.92
CA SER A 680 -47.58 13.36 2.23
C SER A 680 -48.91 12.57 2.22
N TRP A 681 -49.41 12.19 1.04
CA TRP A 681 -50.64 11.43 0.90
C TRP A 681 -50.47 10.00 1.43
N GLN A 682 -51.13 9.70 2.54
CA GLN A 682 -51.20 8.36 3.07
C GLN A 682 -52.44 7.65 2.50
N PRO A 683 -52.28 6.45 1.91
CA PRO A 683 -53.41 5.74 1.33
C PRO A 683 -54.46 5.43 2.42
N GLY A 684 -55.70 5.91 2.21
CA GLY A 684 -56.85 5.58 3.05
C GLY A 684 -57.36 6.68 3.99
N LEU A 685 -56.67 7.81 4.13
CA LEU A 685 -57.11 8.97 4.93
C LEU A 685 -57.60 10.11 4.03
N TRP A 686 -58.77 10.67 4.36
CA TRP A 686 -59.47 11.65 3.50
C TRP A 686 -59.74 12.98 4.20
N TYR A 687 -60.00 12.93 5.51
CA TYR A 687 -60.38 14.11 6.28
C TYR A 687 -59.40 14.36 7.42
N LYS A 688 -59.28 15.63 7.81
CA LYS A 688 -58.65 16.08 9.05
C LYS A 688 -59.69 16.79 9.91
N LEU A 689 -59.78 16.40 11.18
CA LEU A 689 -60.56 17.08 12.20
C LEU A 689 -59.61 17.86 13.08
N THR A 690 -59.74 19.19 13.10
CA THR A 690 -58.85 20.07 13.87
C THR A 690 -59.59 20.67 15.06
N LEU A 691 -59.00 20.54 16.24
CA LEU A 691 -59.37 21.24 17.47
C LEU A 691 -58.28 22.29 17.72
N ALA A 692 -58.58 23.56 17.42
CA ALA A 692 -57.59 24.63 17.53
C ALA A 692 -57.18 24.88 18.99
N SER A 693 -55.91 25.25 19.19
CA SER A 693 -55.30 25.63 20.48
C SER A 693 -56.08 26.68 21.27
N GLY A 694 -56.73 27.63 20.59
CA GLY A 694 -57.55 28.68 21.21
C GLY A 694 -59.05 28.36 21.31
N SER A 695 -59.44 27.09 21.17
CA SER A 695 -60.86 26.68 21.14
C SER A 695 -61.37 26.18 22.49
N ALA A 696 -62.69 26.04 22.61
CA ALA A 696 -63.36 25.51 23.81
C ALA A 696 -62.89 24.11 24.24
N ALA A 697 -62.19 23.37 23.37
CA ALA A 697 -61.56 22.09 23.72
C ALA A 697 -60.44 22.26 24.78
N TRP A 698 -59.85 23.45 24.91
CA TRP A 698 -58.79 23.77 25.87
C TRP A 698 -59.26 24.63 27.06
N ASP A 699 -60.54 25.01 27.09
CA ASP A 699 -61.13 25.83 28.16
C ASP A 699 -61.50 24.96 29.37
N PHE A 700 -60.54 24.69 30.25
CA PHE A 700 -60.75 23.95 31.50
C PHE A 700 -61.07 24.90 32.66
N PRO A 701 -62.21 24.75 33.36
CA PRO A 701 -62.54 25.60 34.50
C PRO A 701 -61.62 25.32 35.70
N ALA A 702 -61.30 26.35 36.46
CA ALA A 702 -60.52 26.24 37.69
C ALA A 702 -61.40 25.81 38.88
N GLY A 703 -60.87 24.99 39.78
CA GLY A 703 -61.48 24.68 41.09
C GLY A 703 -62.72 23.75 41.10
N ASP A 704 -63.15 23.20 39.96
CA ASP A 704 -64.21 22.18 39.91
C ASP A 704 -63.56 20.80 39.67
N PRO A 705 -63.69 19.84 40.59
CA PRO A 705 -63.05 18.52 40.46
C PRO A 705 -63.73 17.59 39.43
N ALA A 706 -64.89 17.92 38.87
CA ALA A 706 -65.57 17.02 37.92
C ALA A 706 -66.48 17.68 36.85
N PRO A 707 -66.08 18.77 36.17
CA PRO A 707 -66.93 19.39 35.18
C PRO A 707 -66.91 18.57 33.89
N ILE A 708 -68.07 18.06 33.50
CA ILE A 708 -68.38 17.87 32.09
C ILE A 708 -68.62 19.28 31.52
N ARG A 709 -67.79 19.71 30.55
CA ARG A 709 -67.92 21.03 29.92
C ARG A 709 -69.15 21.03 29.00
N THR A 710 -70.27 21.52 29.51
CA THR A 710 -71.58 21.47 28.84
C THR A 710 -71.57 22.14 27.46
N THR A 711 -70.90 23.28 27.30
CA THR A 711 -70.72 23.94 25.99
C THR A 711 -70.02 23.04 24.98
N LEU A 712 -68.95 22.36 25.39
CA LEU A 712 -68.21 21.42 24.53
C LEU A 712 -69.06 20.19 24.20
N LEU A 713 -69.80 19.65 25.17
CA LEU A 713 -70.73 18.54 24.96
C LEU A 713 -71.84 18.90 23.97
N THR A 714 -72.43 20.09 24.07
CA THR A 714 -73.43 20.59 23.13
C THR A 714 -72.84 20.71 21.72
N ALA A 715 -71.64 21.27 21.59
CA ALA A 715 -70.94 21.36 20.31
C ALA A 715 -70.64 19.98 19.72
N TYR A 716 -70.19 19.02 20.54
CA TYR A 716 -69.93 17.64 20.14
C TYR A 716 -71.18 16.94 19.61
N ARG A 717 -72.31 17.02 20.35
CA ARG A 717 -73.59 16.47 19.88
C ARG A 717 -74.04 17.12 18.59
N GLY A 718 -73.94 18.45 18.49
CA GLY A 718 -74.25 19.21 17.28
C GLY A 718 -73.39 18.79 16.09
N PHE A 719 -72.09 18.57 16.30
CA PHE A 719 -71.17 18.08 15.28
C PHE A 719 -71.56 16.69 14.78
N LEU A 720 -71.83 15.73 15.68
CA LEU A 720 -72.26 14.39 15.27
C LEU A 720 -73.59 14.41 14.51
N THR A 721 -74.55 15.26 14.94
CA THR A 721 -75.80 15.47 14.20
C THR A 721 -75.55 16.04 12.81
N ALA A 722 -74.64 17.01 12.67
CA ALA A 722 -74.27 17.59 11.38
C ALA A 722 -73.61 16.55 10.45
N LEU A 723 -72.73 15.69 10.97
CA LEU A 723 -72.16 14.57 10.21
C LEU A 723 -73.24 13.61 9.71
N GLN A 724 -74.19 13.24 10.56
CA GLN A 724 -75.28 12.34 10.20
C GLN A 724 -76.18 12.97 9.12
N GLN A 725 -76.50 14.26 9.23
CA GLN A 725 -77.28 15.00 8.23
C GLN A 725 -76.55 15.13 6.90
N ALA A 726 -75.23 15.23 6.91
CA ALA A 726 -74.38 15.24 5.72
C ALA A 726 -74.19 13.84 5.09
N GLY A 727 -74.77 12.79 5.66
CA GLY A 727 -74.77 11.44 5.10
C GLY A 727 -73.66 10.51 5.60
N ALA A 728 -73.02 10.84 6.72
CA ALA A 728 -72.06 9.92 7.35
C ALA A 728 -72.77 8.62 7.76
N SER A 729 -72.15 7.47 7.46
CA SER A 729 -72.69 6.17 7.87
C SER A 729 -72.60 5.99 9.40
N PRO A 730 -73.40 5.10 10.02
CA PRO A 730 -73.30 4.85 11.45
C PRO A 730 -71.92 4.39 11.92
N VAL A 731 -71.21 3.59 11.12
CA VAL A 731 -69.82 3.18 11.42
C VAL A 731 -68.85 4.35 11.32
N SER A 732 -69.07 5.29 10.39
CA SER A 732 -68.29 6.53 10.29
C SER A 732 -68.50 7.40 11.54
N ILE A 733 -69.75 7.52 12.01
CA ILE A 733 -70.06 8.24 13.25
C ILE A 733 -69.34 7.60 14.44
N ALA A 734 -69.46 6.27 14.62
CA ALA A 734 -68.77 5.55 15.68
C ALA A 734 -67.23 5.75 15.63
N THR A 735 -66.66 5.72 14.41
CA THR A 735 -65.23 5.97 14.17
C THR A 735 -64.82 7.37 14.64
N VAL A 736 -65.61 8.41 14.32
CA VAL A 736 -65.35 9.78 14.76
C VAL A 736 -65.51 9.93 16.26
N GLN A 737 -66.53 9.30 16.87
CA GLN A 737 -66.73 9.33 18.32
C GLN A 737 -65.53 8.74 19.06
N GLU A 738 -65.05 7.57 18.62
CA GLU A 738 -63.87 6.93 19.18
C GLU A 738 -62.61 7.77 18.96
N ALA A 739 -62.41 8.32 17.77
CA ALA A 739 -61.25 9.13 17.46
C ALA A 739 -61.18 10.40 18.34
N ILE A 740 -62.31 11.10 18.51
CA ILE A 740 -62.41 12.25 19.42
C ILE A 740 -62.14 11.81 20.86
N ALA A 741 -62.77 10.73 21.33
CA ALA A 741 -62.60 10.25 22.70
C ALA A 741 -61.16 9.87 23.06
N ARG A 742 -60.35 9.48 22.07
CA ARG A 742 -58.95 9.07 22.28
C ARG A 742 -57.92 10.20 22.11
N ALA A 743 -58.31 11.30 21.47
CA ALA A 743 -57.39 12.39 21.11
C ALA A 743 -57.72 13.75 21.73
N MET A 744 -58.98 14.05 21.98
CA MET A 744 -59.38 15.38 22.47
C MET A 744 -58.87 15.61 23.91
N PRO A 745 -58.40 16.83 24.26
CA PRO A 745 -58.18 17.22 25.64
C PRO A 745 -59.47 17.10 26.45
N GLN A 746 -59.46 16.34 27.54
CA GLN A 746 -60.67 15.94 28.26
C GLN A 746 -60.46 15.97 29.78
N THR A 747 -61.48 16.42 30.52
CA THR A 747 -61.53 16.17 31.98
C THR A 747 -61.65 14.67 32.26
N PHE A 748 -61.34 14.23 33.48
CA PHE A 748 -61.46 12.81 33.83
C PHE A 748 -62.88 12.28 33.63
N ALA A 749 -63.91 13.05 34.01
CA ALA A 749 -65.31 12.69 33.77
C ALA A 749 -65.66 12.61 32.27
N GLU A 750 -65.13 13.53 31.46
CA GLU A 750 -65.32 13.55 30.01
C GLU A 750 -64.74 12.33 29.30
N THR A 751 -63.65 11.74 29.82
CA THR A 751 -63.08 10.52 29.23
C THR A 751 -64.09 9.37 29.15
N LEU A 752 -64.94 9.21 30.17
CA LEU A 752 -66.01 8.22 30.19
C LEU A 752 -67.18 8.61 29.30
N LEU A 753 -67.55 9.90 29.31
CA LEU A 753 -68.64 10.44 28.50
C LEU A 753 -68.39 10.26 27.00
N TYR A 754 -67.24 10.70 26.50
CA TYR A 754 -66.94 10.61 25.06
C TYR A 754 -66.61 9.17 24.62
N SER A 755 -65.99 8.36 25.50
CA SER A 755 -65.67 6.96 25.19
C SER A 755 -66.88 6.02 25.21
N TYR A 756 -67.88 6.28 26.07
CA TYR A 756 -68.98 5.33 26.30
C TYR A 756 -70.36 5.97 26.41
N GLY A 757 -70.52 7.27 26.11
CA GLY A 757 -71.77 7.97 26.37
C GLY A 757 -72.19 7.94 27.85
N ALA A 758 -71.23 7.74 28.76
CA ALA A 758 -71.45 7.53 30.19
C ALA A 758 -71.82 8.85 30.86
N ASP A 759 -73.10 9.19 30.80
CA ASP A 759 -73.68 10.35 31.46
C ASP A 759 -74.38 9.87 32.73
N PHE A 760 -73.61 9.80 33.83
CA PHE A 760 -74.13 9.34 35.12
C PHE A 760 -75.28 10.23 35.64
N ALA A 761 -75.30 11.52 35.29
CA ALA A 761 -76.40 12.43 35.66
C ALA A 761 -77.70 12.10 34.90
N ARG A 762 -77.59 11.73 33.61
CA ARG A 762 -78.70 11.17 32.82
C ARG A 762 -78.90 9.68 33.01
N GLY A 763 -78.10 9.01 33.85
CA GLY A 763 -78.20 7.58 34.14
C GLY A 763 -78.10 6.70 32.90
N CYS A 764 -77.29 7.07 31.91
CA CYS A 764 -77.20 6.33 30.64
C CYS A 764 -75.77 6.03 30.19
N PHE A 765 -75.63 4.96 29.40
CA PHE A 765 -74.37 4.49 28.82
C PHE A 765 -74.61 3.89 27.44
N ASP A 766 -73.81 4.27 26.46
CA ASP A 766 -73.79 3.62 25.15
C ASP A 766 -73.12 2.25 25.28
N LEU A 767 -73.72 1.24 24.67
CA LEU A 767 -73.13 -0.08 24.54
C LEU A 767 -72.33 -0.12 23.25
N ARG A 768 -71.01 -0.26 23.38
CA ARG A 768 -70.08 -0.26 22.24
C ARG A 768 -69.36 -1.60 22.12
N PRO A 769 -68.97 -2.02 20.90
CA PRO A 769 -68.18 -3.23 20.70
C PRO A 769 -66.92 -3.26 21.58
N GLY A 770 -66.59 -4.43 22.13
CA GLY A 770 -65.46 -4.61 23.06
C GLY A 770 -65.82 -4.42 24.53
N MET A 771 -67.04 -3.98 24.84
CA MET A 771 -67.58 -3.95 26.20
C MET A 771 -68.27 -5.27 26.57
N VAL A 772 -68.52 -5.46 27.86
CA VAL A 772 -69.36 -6.55 28.40
C VAL A 772 -70.51 -5.94 29.19
N LEU A 773 -71.74 -6.33 28.88
CA LEU A 773 -72.91 -6.02 29.69
C LEU A 773 -73.16 -7.15 30.68
N ARG A 774 -72.93 -6.87 31.97
CA ARG A 774 -73.22 -7.79 33.06
C ARG A 774 -74.64 -7.55 33.58
N ALA A 775 -75.50 -8.55 33.50
CA ALA A 775 -76.87 -8.55 33.99
C ALA A 775 -76.98 -9.45 35.23
N GLU A 776 -77.32 -8.87 36.37
CA GLU A 776 -77.61 -9.61 37.60
C GLU A 776 -79.12 -9.73 37.78
N TYR A 777 -79.60 -10.97 37.80
CA TYR A 777 -81.02 -11.30 37.88
C TYR A 777 -81.46 -11.52 39.31
N GLU A 778 -82.58 -10.90 39.66
CA GLU A 778 -83.23 -11.10 40.93
C GLU A 778 -84.56 -11.85 40.76
N SER A 779 -84.79 -12.84 41.61
CA SER A 779 -86.11 -13.48 41.71
C SER A 779 -86.88 -12.92 42.89
N TYR A 780 -88.15 -12.57 42.67
CA TYR A 780 -89.06 -12.20 43.74
C TYR A 780 -89.70 -13.46 44.33
N GLN A 781 -89.55 -13.66 45.63
CA GLN A 781 -90.24 -14.73 46.35
C GLN A 781 -91.38 -14.15 47.19
N SER A 782 -92.62 -14.51 46.85
CA SER A 782 -93.79 -14.26 47.70
C SER A 782 -93.89 -15.33 48.78
N LEU A 783 -93.93 -14.94 50.05
CA LEU A 783 -94.12 -15.86 51.19
C LEU A 783 -95.59 -16.06 51.59
N GLY A 784 -96.55 -15.60 50.77
CA GLY A 784 -97.98 -15.73 51.04
C GLY A 784 -98.51 -14.77 52.11
N ALA A 785 -99.68 -15.06 52.67
CA ALA A 785 -100.37 -14.17 53.63
C ALA A 785 -100.08 -14.57 55.09
N VAL A 786 -98.87 -14.27 55.59
CA VAL A 786 -98.55 -14.30 57.03
C VAL A 786 -98.29 -12.88 57.54
N PRO A 787 -98.52 -12.54 58.82
CA PRO A 787 -98.44 -11.15 59.31
C PRO A 787 -97.14 -10.42 58.99
N ASP A 788 -96.02 -11.15 58.99
CA ASP A 788 -94.69 -10.61 58.71
C ASP A 788 -94.27 -10.78 57.23
N SER A 789 -95.09 -11.40 56.36
CA SER A 789 -94.68 -11.69 54.97
C SER A 789 -94.36 -10.43 54.16
N GLN A 790 -94.95 -9.28 54.51
CA GLN A 790 -94.63 -7.99 53.90
C GLN A 790 -93.21 -7.49 54.22
N TYR A 791 -92.59 -7.99 55.30
CA TYR A 791 -91.22 -7.67 55.71
C TYR A 791 -90.22 -8.79 55.35
N LEU A 792 -90.72 -9.99 55.10
CA LEU A 792 -89.91 -11.18 54.79
C LEU A 792 -89.88 -11.53 53.30
N SER A 793 -90.75 -10.95 52.47
CA SER A 793 -90.72 -11.11 51.01
C SER A 793 -89.78 -10.08 50.39
N GLY A 794 -88.91 -10.53 49.49
CA GLY A 794 -87.91 -9.69 48.84
C GLY A 794 -87.32 -10.33 47.61
N PHE A 795 -86.46 -9.57 46.94
CA PHE A 795 -85.67 -10.05 45.82
C PHE A 795 -84.43 -10.79 46.32
N VAL A 796 -84.11 -11.92 45.69
CA VAL A 796 -82.86 -12.65 45.90
C VAL A 796 -82.13 -12.80 44.57
N THR A 797 -80.81 -12.57 44.56
CA THR A 797 -79.97 -12.79 43.38
C THR A 797 -80.00 -14.28 43.01
N THR A 798 -80.27 -14.60 41.76
CA THR A 798 -80.40 -16.00 41.27
C THR A 798 -79.41 -16.35 40.17
N GLY A 799 -78.77 -15.36 39.56
CA GLY A 799 -77.76 -15.58 38.53
C GLY A 799 -77.19 -14.29 37.96
N VAL A 800 -75.95 -14.39 37.47
CA VAL A 800 -75.26 -13.33 36.73
C VAL A 800 -75.04 -13.83 35.31
N ALA A 801 -75.41 -13.02 34.32
CA ALA A 801 -75.10 -13.26 32.92
C ALA A 801 -74.18 -12.15 32.40
N GLU A 802 -73.25 -12.50 31.54
CA GLU A 802 -72.36 -11.55 30.88
C GLU A 802 -72.57 -11.64 29.37
N TYR A 803 -72.86 -10.50 28.75
CA TYR A 803 -73.15 -10.39 27.33
C TYR A 803 -72.03 -9.61 26.65
N ALA A 804 -71.29 -10.27 25.76
CA ALA A 804 -70.18 -9.66 25.04
C ALA A 804 -70.71 -8.77 23.91
N ILE A 805 -70.46 -7.47 24.01
CA ILE A 805 -70.91 -6.50 23.02
C ILE A 805 -69.97 -6.56 21.82
N SER A 806 -70.51 -6.86 20.64
CA SER A 806 -69.75 -7.07 19.41
C SER A 806 -70.34 -6.28 18.25
N SER A 807 -69.51 -5.92 17.27
CA SER A 807 -69.97 -5.40 15.98
C SER A 807 -70.21 -6.52 14.99
N TYR A 808 -71.23 -6.40 14.16
CA TYR A 808 -71.46 -7.31 13.03
C TYR A 808 -72.07 -6.57 11.84
N SER A 809 -72.04 -7.20 10.66
CA SER A 809 -72.60 -6.64 9.42
C SER A 809 -73.78 -7.48 8.97
N ASN A 810 -74.89 -6.82 8.64
CA ASN A 810 -76.05 -7.46 8.03
C ASN A 810 -76.58 -6.60 6.87
N GLY A 811 -76.61 -7.17 5.66
CA GLY A 811 -77.09 -6.48 4.46
C GLY A 811 -76.33 -5.18 4.14
N GLY A 812 -75.06 -5.06 4.52
CA GLY A 812 -74.25 -3.85 4.36
C GLY A 812 -74.39 -2.82 5.49
N ASN A 813 -75.22 -3.06 6.49
CA ASN A 813 -75.36 -2.20 7.67
C ASN A 813 -74.46 -2.70 8.79
N TRP A 814 -73.73 -1.77 9.43
CA TRP A 814 -72.98 -2.03 10.66
C TRP A 814 -73.90 -1.92 11.87
N LEU A 815 -73.91 -2.95 12.72
CA LEU A 815 -74.82 -3.09 13.85
C LEU A 815 -74.06 -3.47 15.13
N VAL A 816 -74.64 -3.13 16.29
CA VAL A 816 -74.14 -3.51 17.62
C VAL A 816 -75.01 -4.64 18.17
N GLY A 817 -74.37 -5.72 18.63
CA GLY A 817 -75.04 -6.91 19.18
C GLY A 817 -74.45 -7.34 20.51
N LEU A 818 -75.23 -8.10 21.28
CA LEU A 818 -74.87 -8.54 22.64
C LEU A 818 -74.25 -9.96 22.68
N ASP A 819 -74.15 -10.62 21.53
CA ASP A 819 -73.47 -11.90 21.30
C ASP A 819 -73.29 -12.11 19.78
N ALA A 820 -72.05 -12.39 19.34
CA ALA A 820 -71.74 -12.49 17.93
C ALA A 820 -72.32 -13.76 17.26
N PHE A 821 -72.42 -14.87 17.99
CA PHE A 821 -72.95 -16.12 17.48
C PHE A 821 -74.46 -16.00 17.25
N LEU A 822 -75.20 -15.50 18.24
CA LEU A 822 -76.64 -15.26 18.13
C LEU A 822 -76.96 -14.20 17.08
N ALA A 823 -76.15 -13.15 16.96
CA ALA A 823 -76.29 -12.14 15.91
C ALA A 823 -76.12 -12.76 14.51
N GLY A 824 -75.12 -13.62 14.33
CA GLY A 824 -74.93 -14.36 13.08
C GLY A 824 -76.09 -15.30 12.78
N LEU A 825 -76.61 -15.99 13.80
CA LEU A 825 -77.72 -16.93 13.67
C LEU A 825 -79.02 -16.23 13.25
N THR A 826 -79.33 -15.06 13.83
CA THR A 826 -80.52 -14.29 13.44
C THR A 826 -80.35 -13.58 12.10
N ALA A 827 -79.16 -13.04 11.80
CA ALA A 827 -78.86 -12.46 10.49
C ALA A 827 -78.96 -13.47 9.34
N ALA A 828 -78.59 -14.73 9.59
CA ALA A 828 -78.72 -15.84 8.64
C ALA A 828 -80.15 -16.42 8.56
N ASN A 829 -81.13 -15.83 9.25
CA ASN A 829 -82.50 -16.34 9.40
C ASN A 829 -82.58 -17.77 10.00
N GLY A 830 -81.58 -18.18 10.78
CA GLY A 830 -81.56 -19.47 11.46
C GLY A 830 -82.47 -19.52 12.71
N VAL A 831 -82.72 -18.36 13.34
CA VAL A 831 -83.68 -18.17 14.44
C VAL A 831 -84.39 -16.83 14.25
N ASN A 832 -85.70 -16.79 14.53
CA ASN A 832 -86.49 -15.56 14.53
C ASN A 832 -87.07 -15.30 15.92
N VAL A 833 -86.90 -14.07 16.42
CA VAL A 833 -87.41 -13.61 17.72
C VAL A 833 -88.45 -12.52 17.45
N ASN A 834 -89.71 -12.82 17.72
CA ASN A 834 -90.81 -11.87 17.49
C ASN A 834 -91.07 -11.05 18.76
N PRO A 835 -90.88 -9.71 18.72
CA PRO A 835 -91.21 -8.87 19.87
C PRO A 835 -92.72 -8.71 19.97
N VAL A 836 -93.24 -8.64 21.20
CA VAL A 836 -94.65 -8.29 21.43
C VAL A 836 -94.74 -6.78 21.65
N PRO A 837 -95.48 -6.03 20.81
CA PRO A 837 -95.60 -4.59 20.96
C PRO A 837 -96.11 -4.18 22.35
N PRO A 838 -95.59 -3.11 22.95
CA PRO A 838 -96.11 -2.59 24.21
C PRO A 838 -97.61 -2.22 24.09
N SER A 839 -98.38 -2.47 25.14
CA SER A 839 -99.81 -2.12 25.22
C SER A 839 -100.07 -1.32 26.49
N GLN A 840 -100.70 -0.14 26.36
CA GLN A 840 -100.98 0.78 27.47
C GLN A 840 -99.74 1.11 28.34
N GLY A 841 -98.58 1.30 27.70
CA GLY A 841 -97.31 1.59 28.39
C GLY A 841 -96.68 0.38 29.09
N LYS A 842 -97.26 -0.82 28.99
CA LYS A 842 -96.70 -2.07 29.50
C LYS A 842 -96.02 -2.84 28.38
N ALA A 843 -94.80 -3.32 28.62
CA ALA A 843 -94.06 -4.19 27.72
C ALA A 843 -93.84 -5.57 28.35
N TYR A 844 -93.76 -6.60 27.50
CA TYR A 844 -93.33 -7.93 27.92
C TYR A 844 -91.82 -7.90 28.14
N GLY A 845 -91.37 -8.12 29.38
CA GLY A 845 -89.94 -8.12 29.68
C GLY A 845 -89.25 -9.38 29.16
N GLY A 846 -88.00 -9.25 28.74
CA GLY A 846 -87.15 -10.39 28.33
C GLY A 846 -86.84 -11.31 29.51
N GLY A 847 -86.73 -12.61 29.25
CA GLY A 847 -86.25 -13.62 30.20
C GLY A 847 -84.76 -13.91 30.09
N GLY A 848 -84.10 -13.50 29.00
CA GLY A 848 -82.68 -13.75 28.79
C GLY A 848 -82.16 -13.17 27.47
N ILE A 849 -80.92 -13.54 27.13
CA ILE A 849 -80.21 -13.00 25.96
C ILE A 849 -80.95 -13.18 24.64
N LEU A 850 -81.68 -14.30 24.43
CA LEU A 850 -82.43 -14.57 23.20
C LEU A 850 -83.49 -13.49 22.90
N ASP A 851 -84.13 -12.94 23.94
CA ASP A 851 -85.17 -11.91 23.80
C ASP A 851 -84.61 -10.55 23.33
N LEU A 852 -83.29 -10.44 23.20
CA LEU A 852 -82.59 -9.23 22.73
C LEU A 852 -82.27 -9.27 21.23
N PHE A 853 -82.54 -10.39 20.53
CA PHE A 853 -82.18 -10.58 19.11
C PHE A 853 -83.38 -10.46 18.15
N PHE A 854 -84.40 -9.66 18.51
CA PHE A 854 -85.46 -9.32 17.56
C PHE A 854 -84.99 -8.28 16.55
N THR A 855 -85.50 -8.36 15.31
CA THR A 855 -84.99 -7.60 14.16
C THR A 855 -84.94 -6.10 14.39
N GLN A 856 -85.93 -5.52 15.07
CA GLN A 856 -85.98 -4.08 15.35
C GLN A 856 -84.90 -3.62 16.34
N PHE A 857 -84.39 -4.51 17.20
CA PHE A 857 -83.34 -4.20 18.17
C PHE A 857 -81.93 -4.23 17.58
N ALA A 858 -81.76 -4.94 16.46
CA ALA A 858 -80.50 -5.00 15.71
C ALA A 858 -80.24 -3.64 15.03
N GLN A 859 -79.62 -2.71 15.76
CA GLN A 859 -79.38 -1.34 15.33
C GLN A 859 -77.91 -0.91 15.55
N PRO A 860 -77.43 0.14 14.85
CA PRO A 860 -76.08 0.66 15.03
C PRO A 860 -75.82 1.33 16.38
N PHE A 861 -76.85 1.93 16.99
CA PHE A 861 -76.71 2.63 18.26
C PHE A 861 -77.55 1.95 19.34
N VAL A 862 -76.90 1.51 20.41
CA VAL A 862 -77.55 0.82 21.54
C VAL A 862 -77.13 1.51 22.83
N ARG A 863 -78.07 1.76 23.73
CA ARG A 863 -77.84 2.45 25.01
C ARG A 863 -78.61 1.79 26.13
N LEU A 864 -77.99 1.71 27.30
CA LEU A 864 -78.64 1.40 28.56
C LEU A 864 -79.10 2.71 29.21
N VAL A 865 -80.36 2.78 29.62
CA VAL A 865 -80.93 3.92 30.35
C VAL A 865 -81.53 3.41 31.66
N TYR A 866 -81.04 3.95 32.77
CA TYR A 866 -81.64 3.75 34.07
C TYR A 866 -82.82 4.70 34.27
N ALA A 867 -83.89 4.19 34.88
CA ALA A 867 -84.97 5.04 35.39
C ALA A 867 -84.43 6.06 36.41
N GLN A 868 -85.04 7.24 36.50
CA GLN A 868 -84.66 8.24 37.49
C GLN A 868 -84.89 7.74 38.91
N ASP A 869 -86.01 7.06 39.13
CA ASP A 869 -86.35 6.39 40.38
C ASP A 869 -86.55 4.89 40.12
N LEU A 870 -85.80 4.07 40.85
CA LEU A 870 -86.06 2.63 40.90
C LEU A 870 -87.21 2.35 41.87
N LEU A 871 -87.98 1.30 41.58
CA LEU A 871 -89.05 0.87 42.48
C LEU A 871 -88.50 0.50 43.86
N ALA A 872 -89.30 0.77 44.91
CA ALA A 872 -88.97 0.42 46.28
C ALA A 872 -88.54 -1.06 46.40
N ASN A 873 -87.63 -1.36 47.33
CA ASN A 873 -87.07 -2.70 47.55
C ASN A 873 -88.11 -3.79 47.88
N ASN A 874 -89.31 -3.39 48.32
CA ASN A 874 -90.45 -4.26 48.62
C ASN A 874 -91.54 -4.28 47.53
N SER A 875 -91.30 -3.66 46.36
CA SER A 875 -92.26 -3.63 45.25
C SER A 875 -92.23 -4.94 44.46
N THR A 876 -93.38 -5.44 43.98
CA THR A 876 -93.46 -6.64 43.12
C THR A 876 -92.96 -6.43 41.68
N GLY A 877 -92.28 -5.31 41.38
CA GLY A 877 -91.80 -4.95 40.04
C GLY A 877 -92.84 -4.21 39.17
N SER A 878 -92.43 -3.78 37.98
CA SER A 878 -93.32 -3.12 37.02
C SER A 878 -93.06 -3.59 35.59
N ALA A 879 -94.13 -3.75 34.82
CA ALA A 879 -94.04 -4.01 33.37
C ALA A 879 -93.92 -2.72 32.53
N ILE A 880 -93.83 -1.56 33.18
CA ILE A 880 -93.70 -0.25 32.53
C ILE A 880 -92.22 0.01 32.26
N LEU A 881 -91.85 0.28 31.00
CA LEU A 881 -90.45 0.42 30.56
C LEU A 881 -89.69 1.46 31.39
N GLN A 882 -90.20 2.68 31.47
CA GLN A 882 -89.56 3.81 32.17
C GLN A 882 -89.41 3.63 33.70
N ARG A 883 -89.85 2.51 34.28
CA ARG A 883 -89.66 2.16 35.70
C ARG A 883 -88.62 1.06 35.92
N ASN A 884 -87.97 0.63 34.84
CA ASN A 884 -86.93 -0.38 34.85
C ASN A 884 -85.66 0.19 34.20
N PRO A 885 -84.50 -0.45 34.39
CA PRO A 885 -83.38 -0.29 33.47
C PRO A 885 -83.78 -0.81 32.08
N VAL A 886 -83.66 0.04 31.06
CA VAL A 886 -84.10 -0.25 29.68
C VAL A 886 -82.91 -0.22 28.75
N LEU A 887 -82.80 -1.23 27.90
CA LEU A 887 -81.95 -1.21 26.73
C LEU A 887 -82.75 -0.62 25.56
N ILE A 888 -82.21 0.41 24.94
CA ILE A 888 -82.79 1.07 23.75
C ILE A 888 -81.84 0.96 22.57
N ALA A 889 -82.40 0.84 21.37
CA ALA A 889 -81.65 0.69 20.12
C ALA A 889 -82.29 1.51 18.99
N ALA A 890 -81.48 2.27 18.26
CA ALA A 890 -81.94 3.22 17.24
C ALA A 890 -81.02 3.24 16.00
N THR A 891 -81.59 3.60 14.85
CA THR A 891 -80.85 3.81 13.59
C THR A 891 -80.03 5.09 13.57
N SER A 892 -80.38 6.05 14.44
CA SER A 892 -79.81 7.41 14.46
C SER A 892 -79.51 7.87 15.89
N LEU A 893 -78.48 8.71 16.06
CA LEU A 893 -78.16 9.28 17.37
C LEU A 893 -79.25 10.24 17.86
N THR A 894 -79.91 10.95 16.95
CA THR A 894 -81.01 11.87 17.28
C THR A 894 -82.19 11.13 17.92
N ASP A 895 -82.60 10.00 17.35
CA ASP A 895 -83.70 9.21 17.91
C ASP A 895 -83.30 8.56 19.25
N LEU A 896 -82.04 8.12 19.37
CA LEU A 896 -81.50 7.59 20.62
C LEU A 896 -81.51 8.63 21.75
N GLU A 897 -81.06 9.85 21.47
CA GLU A 897 -81.07 10.96 22.44
C GLU A 897 -82.49 11.35 22.84
N GLY A 898 -83.41 11.46 21.87
CA GLY A 898 -84.82 11.75 22.15
C GLY A 898 -85.50 10.68 23.03
N ALA A 899 -85.23 9.40 22.75
CA ALA A 899 -85.73 8.30 23.59
C ALA A 899 -85.09 8.28 24.98
N THR A 900 -83.82 8.65 25.10
CA THR A 900 -83.12 8.80 26.39
C THR A 900 -83.83 9.86 27.23
N ASP A 901 -84.09 11.05 26.66
CA ASP A 901 -84.78 12.13 27.37
C ASP A 901 -86.20 11.76 27.77
N ALA A 902 -86.96 11.11 26.89
CA ALA A 902 -88.31 10.64 27.19
C ALA A 902 -88.32 9.67 28.38
N LEU A 903 -87.45 8.65 28.37
CA LEU A 903 -87.33 7.69 29.48
C LEU A 903 -86.94 8.37 30.78
N ARG A 904 -86.05 9.38 30.72
CA ARG A 904 -85.63 10.14 31.90
C ARG A 904 -86.72 11.05 32.46
N LEU A 905 -87.65 11.50 31.63
CA LEU A 905 -88.85 12.23 32.05
C LEU A 905 -90.00 11.32 32.51
N GLY A 906 -89.84 9.99 32.43
CA GLY A 906 -90.88 9.02 32.79
C GLY A 906 -91.89 8.75 31.66
N ASP A 907 -91.56 9.16 30.45
CA ASP A 907 -92.34 8.95 29.23
C ASP A 907 -91.86 7.71 28.45
N PRO A 908 -92.71 7.10 27.60
CA PRO A 908 -92.27 6.01 26.74
C PRO A 908 -91.25 6.48 25.67
N PRO A 909 -90.31 5.62 25.23
CA PRO A 909 -89.19 5.98 24.35
C PRO A 909 -89.58 6.38 22.91
N GLY A 910 -90.86 6.29 22.53
CA GLY A 910 -91.33 6.59 21.18
C GLY A 910 -91.24 5.40 20.19
N GLY A 911 -91.86 5.54 19.02
CA GLY A 911 -91.99 4.45 18.03
C GLY A 911 -90.78 4.26 17.11
N ALA A 912 -89.83 5.19 17.09
CA ALA A 912 -88.62 5.15 16.25
C ALA A 912 -87.48 4.33 16.89
N VAL A 913 -87.63 3.90 18.15
CA VAL A 913 -86.59 3.25 18.95
C VAL A 913 -87.10 1.91 19.45
N ALA A 914 -86.30 0.86 19.27
CA ALA A 914 -86.56 -0.43 19.87
C ALA A 914 -86.17 -0.40 21.35
N SER A 915 -86.99 -0.97 22.23
CA SER A 915 -86.76 -0.93 23.68
C SER A 915 -87.12 -2.25 24.34
N VAL A 916 -86.33 -2.64 25.34
CA VAL A 916 -86.52 -3.88 26.09
C VAL A 916 -85.97 -3.73 27.52
N TYR A 917 -86.68 -4.30 28.49
CA TYR A 917 -86.18 -4.51 29.86
C TYR A 917 -86.15 -6.01 30.16
N LEU A 918 -85.34 -6.44 31.12
CA LEU A 918 -85.29 -7.83 31.56
C LEU A 918 -86.12 -8.03 32.84
N ARG A 919 -86.80 -9.18 32.93
CA ARG A 919 -87.67 -9.54 34.06
C ARG A 919 -86.86 -9.86 35.31
N GLY A 920 -87.46 -9.63 36.48
CA GLY A 920 -86.86 -9.96 37.77
C GLY A 920 -85.86 -8.91 38.25
N ARG A 921 -86.27 -7.63 38.26
CA ARG A 921 -85.49 -6.48 38.77
C ARG A 921 -83.99 -6.61 38.48
N VAL A 922 -83.64 -6.54 37.20
CA VAL A 922 -82.26 -6.76 36.76
C VAL A 922 -81.39 -5.54 37.03
N ALA A 923 -80.24 -5.75 37.65
CA ALA A 923 -79.19 -4.76 37.74
C ALA A 923 -78.21 -4.95 36.57
N PHE A 924 -77.92 -3.87 35.84
CA PHE A 924 -76.95 -3.89 34.73
C PHE A 924 -75.67 -3.14 35.09
N SER A 925 -74.53 -3.76 34.88
CA SER A 925 -73.24 -3.07 34.92
C SER A 925 -72.53 -3.22 33.59
N ALA A 926 -72.03 -2.11 33.06
CA ALA A 926 -71.17 -2.13 31.89
C ALA A 926 -69.72 -2.31 32.35
N ALA A 927 -69.01 -3.26 31.75
CA ALA A 927 -67.63 -3.57 32.01
C ALA A 927 -66.78 -3.42 30.74
N ILE A 928 -65.50 -3.14 30.96
CA ILE A 928 -64.45 -3.01 29.94
C ILE A 928 -63.31 -3.97 30.26
N GLU A 929 -62.57 -4.35 29.24
CA GLU A 929 -61.36 -5.16 29.39
C GLU A 929 -60.11 -4.26 29.37
N VAL A 930 -59.28 -4.38 30.41
CA VAL A 930 -57.96 -3.76 30.52
C VAL A 930 -56.92 -4.86 30.61
N PHE A 931 -55.66 -4.57 30.33
CA PHE A 931 -54.58 -5.54 30.44
C PHE A 931 -53.63 -5.13 31.56
N VAL A 932 -53.45 -5.97 32.57
CA VAL A 932 -52.46 -5.76 33.62
C VAL A 932 -51.38 -6.83 33.50
N ASP A 933 -50.14 -6.40 33.29
CA ASP A 933 -48.98 -7.28 33.06
C ASP A 933 -49.23 -8.32 31.96
N GLY A 934 -49.97 -7.90 30.92
CA GLY A 934 -50.38 -8.74 29.79
C GLY A 934 -51.60 -9.63 30.02
N VAL A 935 -52.17 -9.65 31.23
CA VAL A 935 -53.37 -10.43 31.57
C VAL A 935 -54.61 -9.55 31.44
N GLY A 936 -55.60 -10.02 30.67
CA GLY A 936 -56.89 -9.35 30.55
C GLY A 936 -57.68 -9.39 31.86
N GLU A 937 -58.11 -8.23 32.33
CA GLU A 937 -58.91 -8.02 33.54
C GLU A 937 -60.18 -7.25 33.18
N ARG A 938 -61.35 -7.76 33.58
CA ARG A 938 -62.64 -7.08 33.37
C ARG A 938 -62.95 -6.18 34.55
N VAL A 939 -63.13 -4.89 34.28
CA VAL A 939 -63.44 -3.88 35.30
C VAL A 939 -64.70 -3.12 34.92
N ALA A 940 -65.47 -2.67 35.91
CA ALA A 940 -66.65 -1.84 35.65
C ALA A 940 -66.24 -0.48 35.07
N ILE A 941 -67.07 0.09 34.19
CA ILE A 941 -66.88 1.47 33.72
C ILE A 941 -66.84 2.41 34.93
N GLY A 942 -65.84 3.29 34.95
CA GLY A 942 -65.58 4.20 36.08
C GLY A 942 -64.49 3.71 37.04
N THR A 943 -64.00 2.49 36.89
CA THR A 943 -62.81 2.03 37.63
C THR A 943 -61.61 2.89 37.27
N THR A 944 -60.91 3.44 38.27
CA THR A 944 -59.73 4.29 38.08
C THR A 944 -58.42 3.52 38.26
N LEU A 945 -57.31 4.09 37.79
CA LEU A 945 -55.98 3.52 38.08
C LEU A 945 -55.75 3.38 39.60
N GLY A 946 -56.20 4.36 40.38
CA GLY A 946 -56.13 4.35 41.83
C GLY A 946 -56.93 3.21 42.47
N ASN A 947 -58.11 2.87 41.94
CA ASN A 947 -58.87 1.68 42.41
C ASN A 947 -58.10 0.39 42.12
N LEU A 948 -57.53 0.29 40.92
CA LEU A 948 -56.77 -0.88 40.47
C LEU A 948 -55.50 -1.10 41.31
N LEU A 949 -54.78 -0.02 41.67
CA LEU A 949 -53.64 -0.08 42.58
C LEU A 949 -54.05 -0.36 44.02
N ALA A 950 -55.16 0.21 44.49
CA ALA A 950 -55.68 -0.03 45.84
C ALA A 950 -56.09 -1.50 46.04
N ALA A 951 -56.72 -2.12 45.03
CA ALA A 951 -57.05 -3.55 45.04
C ALA A 951 -55.82 -4.45 45.19
N ARG A 952 -54.63 -3.95 44.82
CA ARG A 952 -53.33 -4.63 44.94
C ARG A 952 -52.49 -4.15 46.13
N ALA A 953 -53.04 -3.31 47.01
CA ALA A 953 -52.31 -2.66 48.11
C ALA A 953 -51.08 -1.83 47.68
N SER A 954 -51.11 -1.30 46.45
CA SER A 954 -50.00 -0.55 45.83
C SER A 954 -50.33 0.92 45.54
N ARG A 955 -51.46 1.44 46.04
CA ARG A 955 -51.82 2.87 45.87
C ARG A 955 -50.86 3.73 46.71
N PRO A 956 -50.07 4.64 46.10
CA PRO A 956 -49.18 5.53 46.84
C PRO A 956 -49.98 6.58 47.65
N PRO A 957 -49.35 7.22 48.66
CA PRO A 957 -49.94 8.37 49.33
C PRO A 957 -50.09 9.56 48.38
N ILE A 958 -51.08 10.40 48.64
CA ILE A 958 -51.35 11.65 47.91
C ILE A 958 -50.30 12.70 48.34
N ALA A 959 -49.07 12.57 47.85
CA ALA A 959 -47.91 13.30 48.38
C ALA A 959 -47.09 14.07 47.34
N GLY A 960 -47.55 14.27 46.10
CA GLY A 960 -46.75 15.02 45.13
C GLY A 960 -45.61 14.23 44.50
N LEU A 961 -45.51 12.92 44.73
CA LEU A 961 -44.36 12.11 44.28
C LEU A 961 -44.62 11.52 42.89
N PRO A 962 -43.63 11.53 41.97
CA PRO A 962 -43.74 10.80 40.71
C PRO A 962 -43.95 9.31 40.97
N LEU A 963 -44.83 8.66 40.19
CA LEU A 963 -45.03 7.21 40.32
C LEU A 963 -44.09 6.47 39.38
N THR A 964 -43.03 5.93 39.97
CA THR A 964 -42.13 5.00 39.30
C THR A 964 -42.67 3.57 39.39
N GLY A 965 -42.39 2.75 38.37
CA GLY A 965 -42.77 1.33 38.38
C GLY A 965 -44.21 1.03 37.94
N VAL A 966 -44.98 2.06 37.55
CA VAL A 966 -46.26 1.87 36.86
C VAL A 966 -46.18 2.51 35.49
N ARG A 967 -46.55 1.77 34.45
CA ARG A 967 -46.71 2.29 33.10
C ARG A 967 -48.14 2.03 32.64
N LEU A 968 -48.82 3.06 32.17
CA LEU A 968 -50.10 2.92 31.50
C LEU A 968 -49.93 3.38 30.05
N THR A 969 -50.23 2.49 29.11
CA THR A 969 -50.32 2.80 27.69
C THR A 969 -51.79 2.73 27.29
N ARG A 970 -52.31 3.84 26.76
CA ARG A 970 -53.70 3.97 26.34
C ARG A 970 -53.78 3.82 24.81
N PRO A 971 -54.50 2.82 24.28
CA PRO A 971 -54.69 2.69 22.84
C PRO A 971 -55.31 3.95 22.25
N THR A 972 -54.86 4.35 21.08
CA THR A 972 -55.44 5.48 20.34
C THR A 972 -56.75 5.13 19.66
N GLY A 973 -57.16 3.85 19.67
CA GLY A 973 -58.34 3.40 18.93
C GLY A 973 -58.24 3.81 17.47
N THR A 974 -59.34 4.29 16.89
CA THR A 974 -59.37 4.83 15.53
C THR A 974 -58.66 6.19 15.35
N ALA A 975 -58.19 6.84 16.42
CA ALA A 975 -57.53 8.14 16.31
C ALA A 975 -56.13 8.01 15.70
N ILE A 976 -55.87 8.82 14.66
CA ILE A 976 -54.54 9.01 14.08
C ILE A 976 -54.18 10.48 14.24
N LEU A 977 -53.23 10.80 15.11
CA LEU A 977 -52.83 12.18 15.38
C LEU A 977 -51.77 12.66 14.38
N ALA A 978 -51.93 13.88 13.84
CA ALA A 978 -50.91 14.50 13.00
C ALA A 978 -49.67 14.82 13.86
N GLY A 979 -48.54 14.18 13.56
CA GLY A 979 -47.32 14.22 14.37
C GLY A 979 -46.89 12.86 14.95
N GLY A 980 -47.74 11.83 14.87
CA GLY A 980 -47.35 10.44 15.09
C GLY A 980 -46.63 9.81 13.89
N THR A 981 -46.04 8.63 14.08
CA THR A 981 -45.54 7.79 12.97
C THR A 981 -46.71 7.30 12.13
N THR A 982 -46.92 7.91 10.97
CA THR A 982 -48.15 7.77 10.19
C THR A 982 -48.03 6.78 9.02
N GLY A 983 -47.24 5.71 9.18
CA GLY A 983 -46.99 4.71 8.13
C GLY A 983 -47.76 3.40 8.23
N SER A 984 -48.27 3.07 9.43
CA SER A 984 -48.97 1.81 9.71
C SER A 984 -49.87 1.94 10.94
N TYR A 985 -51.02 1.28 10.93
CA TYR A 985 -51.86 1.15 12.12
C TYR A 985 -51.49 -0.13 12.87
N GLY A 986 -50.83 -0.01 14.02
CA GLY A 986 -50.48 -1.16 14.86
C GLY A 986 -51.61 -1.52 15.83
N PRO A 987 -52.29 -2.68 15.70
CA PRO A 987 -53.25 -3.12 16.70
C PRO A 987 -52.54 -3.35 18.04
N GLY A 988 -52.77 -2.47 19.00
CA GLY A 988 -52.10 -2.48 20.30
C GLY A 988 -51.05 -1.37 20.52
N GLU A 989 -50.80 -0.54 19.50
CA GLU A 989 -50.11 0.74 19.70
C GLU A 989 -50.99 1.71 20.50
N GLY A 990 -50.35 2.57 21.27
CA GLY A 990 -51.03 3.53 22.14
C GLY A 990 -50.08 4.61 22.63
N LEU A 991 -50.66 5.64 23.24
CA LEU A 991 -49.89 6.72 23.86
C LEU A 991 -49.61 6.38 25.32
N ASP A 992 -48.38 6.62 25.76
CA ASP A 992 -48.05 6.52 27.17
C ASP A 992 -48.76 7.64 27.94
N VAL A 993 -49.44 7.27 29.03
CA VAL A 993 -49.96 8.23 30.00
C VAL A 993 -48.83 8.58 30.98
N ARG A 994 -48.40 9.84 30.95
CA ARG A 994 -47.16 10.33 31.57
C ARG A 994 -47.34 10.67 33.05
N PHE A 995 -47.46 9.63 33.86
CA PHE A 995 -47.48 9.69 35.32
C PHE A 995 -46.10 9.93 35.96
N ASP A 996 -45.03 9.84 35.14
CA ASP A 996 -43.63 9.96 35.54
C ASP A 996 -43.06 11.37 35.35
N TRP A 997 -43.77 12.28 34.66
CA TRP A 997 -43.27 13.63 34.32
C TRP A 997 -43.51 14.70 35.37
N THR A 998 -44.63 14.62 36.07
CA THR A 998 -45.00 15.57 37.11
C THR A 998 -45.23 14.79 38.38
N GLY A 999 -44.72 15.30 39.50
CA GLY A 999 -44.95 14.68 40.80
C GLY A 999 -46.44 14.61 41.09
N GLY A 1000 -46.93 13.47 41.56
CA GLY A 1000 -48.35 13.17 41.66
C GLY A 1000 -49.22 14.27 42.30
N HIS A 1001 -50.11 14.88 41.51
CA HIS A 1001 -50.90 16.03 41.95
C HIS A 1001 -52.21 15.68 42.67
N ALA A 1002 -52.49 16.37 43.78
CA ALA A 1002 -53.81 16.38 44.40
C ALA A 1002 -54.64 17.51 43.79
N TYR A 1003 -55.83 17.20 43.28
CA TYR A 1003 -56.78 18.20 42.76
C TYR A 1003 -57.78 18.63 43.84
N ALA A 1004 -58.08 17.74 44.78
CA ALA A 1004 -58.93 17.98 45.94
C ALA A 1004 -58.50 17.06 47.10
N PRO A 1005 -58.99 17.28 48.35
CA PRO A 1005 -58.62 16.43 49.50
C PRO A 1005 -58.87 14.93 49.31
N THR A 1006 -59.83 14.57 48.45
CA THR A 1006 -60.20 13.19 48.13
C THR A 1006 -60.01 12.85 46.66
N SER A 1007 -59.37 13.72 45.87
CA SER A 1007 -59.15 13.47 44.45
C SER A 1007 -57.74 13.80 43.98
N ASP A 1008 -57.16 12.89 43.22
CA ASP A 1008 -55.79 12.94 42.76
C ASP A 1008 -55.66 12.47 41.29
N TRP A 1009 -54.45 12.58 40.79
CA TRP A 1009 -54.04 12.15 39.45
C TRP A 1009 -54.21 10.64 39.16
N LEU A 1010 -54.42 9.79 40.17
CA LEU A 1010 -54.75 8.37 40.01
C LEU A 1010 -56.26 8.13 39.82
N ASP A 1011 -57.10 9.14 40.00
CA ASP A 1011 -58.53 9.03 39.70
C ASP A 1011 -58.85 9.06 38.20
N LEU A 1012 -57.81 9.02 37.34
CA LEU A 1012 -57.96 8.83 35.90
C LEU A 1012 -58.75 7.54 35.63
N PRO A 1013 -59.93 7.60 34.99
CA PRO A 1013 -60.68 6.42 34.64
C PRO A 1013 -59.94 5.57 33.61
N LEU A 1014 -60.01 4.26 33.78
CA LEU A 1014 -59.48 3.30 32.82
C LEU A 1014 -60.43 3.18 31.61
N LEU A 1015 -59.85 3.00 30.43
CA LEU A 1015 -60.57 2.76 29.18
C LEU A 1015 -60.26 1.36 28.65
N HIS A 1016 -61.14 0.84 27.80
CA HIS A 1016 -60.96 -0.47 27.19
C HIS A 1016 -59.64 -0.52 26.42
N GLY A 1017 -58.93 -1.63 26.55
CA GLY A 1017 -57.62 -1.85 25.96
C GLY A 1017 -56.47 -1.11 26.64
N ASP A 1018 -56.71 -0.31 27.69
CA ASP A 1018 -55.61 0.26 28.49
C ASP A 1018 -54.69 -0.86 28.98
N ARG A 1019 -53.39 -0.64 28.83
CA ARG A 1019 -52.35 -1.62 29.20
C ARG A 1019 -51.55 -1.05 30.35
N ILE A 1020 -51.63 -1.72 31.49
CA ILE A 1020 -50.96 -1.36 32.72
C ILE A 1020 -49.84 -2.38 32.94
N VAL A 1021 -48.62 -1.89 33.14
CA VAL A 1021 -47.48 -2.68 33.57
C VAL A 1021 -47.12 -2.22 34.98
N LEU A 1022 -47.14 -3.16 35.92
CA LEU A 1022 -46.71 -3.00 37.30
C LEU A 1022 -45.36 -3.69 37.42
N ALA A 1023 -44.30 -2.94 37.71
CA ALA A 1023 -42.95 -3.47 37.63
C ALA A 1023 -42.69 -4.59 38.66
N ASP A 1024 -42.47 -5.80 38.13
CA ASP A 1024 -41.45 -6.77 38.53
C ASP A 1024 -41.06 -7.61 37.29
N ALA A 1025 -40.64 -6.95 36.20
CA ALA A 1025 -40.06 -7.61 35.02
C ALA A 1025 -39.31 -6.61 34.13
N ILE A 1026 -38.10 -6.23 34.55
CA ILE A 1026 -37.05 -5.89 33.59
C ILE A 1026 -36.13 -7.11 33.58
N ALA A 1027 -36.35 -8.01 32.63
CA ALA A 1027 -35.41 -9.05 32.25
C ALA A 1027 -34.96 -8.75 30.82
#